data_AF-A0A0M9E0D1-F1
#
_entry.id   AF-A0A0M9E0D1-F1
#
_cell.length_a   1.000
_cell.length_b   1.000
_cell.length_c   1.000
_cell.angle_alpha   90.00
_cell.angle_beta   90.00
_cell.angle_gamma   90.00
#
_symmetry.space_group_name_H-M   'P 1'
#
loop_
_entity.id
_entity.type
_entity.pdbx_description
1 polymer ?
#
loop_
_entity_poly.entity_id
_entity_poly.type
_entity_poly.pdbx_seq_one_letter_code
_entity_poly.pdbx_strand_id
1 'polypeptide(L)'
;SYALSLSSINQANNKISIQNFINGIDKIKSDILTKYNFINKDKNSHKMGNKNDLDTNFDNYPPSDEKMSNKNKKHETEIKMNIDHTSDNQLIYFNKIYLLINKKDLTNNIIDDIIKRLAYFVPNIPTSRISVINQLPLNAHTKRNAILFFGSTEYIPSAVPKNRLFNIDYRHNPTDGWDWCRLANYSLNHKVEVETSKKNFIQFIKTIKKETLSKAYIFGTGPSLDKSIYRDWSDGYRIVCNTIVRDPILWNHINPHFIVAGDAIYHFGHTVFAKQFRQDLAKRLDETETYFLYPSLFDVIAQRELSKFSDRLLPVPEEYYEKINTDLTKKFIIPGLNNVLASLLLPLASTLSKQIYLWGFDGRAHGDKLFWKNSEKHTYPHLIPELQKAHPAFFEHYVPQKDSNRYIKMAFGELLDQLLIKAEREGFTFTMMHKSWTTTLQKRFRNDNNVLTSDYQSFFAERKLCPNPFISLEINRIGKVSVCCPERMNDGYKYFGNIINHSLNEIWNSKKLQNLRQVMYDGQYDISCKPFCPQLLALQKGKKPPWYSHLCKKDTYTEILKNKTILSSSYKSISVASDGSCNLNCIMCRHEKKVRPNEFEKKINLILYDQILLNISEISFLELTGNGDPFYSSEINILLKRLRTVSTEHLTIRFITNAQLLNKKRWQQIEQLNVKELRISVSIDAASQGTYESIRRGAKWSTLIEHMNMLAQKRREGKLNMLQVNFCVMKRNIHEMIHFIHLAKSWNCDSIEFQRIMGTLAGDENIFDNKNSIYLQKLASVIKDPVFEEKWIEASSLLEYRNYMPKKNTSMNNLDSDKKSNIKKIAIFMFNYPLGVSEIIIETALNLANKGFFVDIFIDHKFLEMSPISFNNEKIRVVSVQSIDIPHLNLSETLSSFSPNYLKYIQFNKRFPHFFLYIKNLLMMVNDTKYGILIGIEPLGLVSSYIISCLYNIPLIYYNMELYQLSNCRTGEAFLLKKLEIDASQKCVFSVLPDKNRTTVFIKENNIPEEKIRYLPISTGGEPIYEKGNYFRDKFSIPAWKKILIYAGNIASWAMCEELVEAGSSLPEKYVMILHFWRETTASDAFLNKLKQKASSNIYFSLQPLPRDLFIKAISSADAGLMFYRPIDENFTEIGSSSNKLSIYLKAGLPVIASDFKSIKEIFDRYKCGECATSPYEMKQAIDLIFKNYTKYKEGALKAFSDHYNFDKNFSLLLHEISNII
;
A
#
# COMPACT_ATOMS: atom_id res chain seq x y z
N SER A 1 -6.21 14.57 -43.78
CA SER A 1 -7.13 14.09 -44.83
C SER A 1 -8.49 13.61 -44.33
N TYR A 2 -8.74 13.43 -43.02
CA TYR A 2 -10.02 12.84 -42.52
C TYR A 2 -11.09 13.88 -42.08
N ALA A 3 -11.11 15.06 -42.69
CA ALA A 3 -11.89 16.23 -42.22
C ALA A 3 -12.82 16.84 -43.29
N LEU A 4 -13.06 16.15 -44.41
CA LEU A 4 -13.77 16.68 -45.59
C LEU A 4 -14.93 15.77 -46.05
N SER A 5 -15.62 15.11 -45.11
CA SER A 5 -16.69 14.14 -45.40
C SER A 5 -17.95 14.34 -44.54
N LEU A 6 -18.31 15.60 -44.25
CA LEU A 6 -19.44 15.99 -43.40
C LEU A 6 -20.43 16.96 -44.08
N SER A 7 -20.66 16.78 -45.38
CA SER A 7 -21.53 17.64 -46.20
C SER A 7 -22.70 16.91 -46.90
N SER A 8 -22.99 15.67 -46.52
CA SER A 8 -24.15 14.89 -46.99
C SER A 8 -24.77 14.07 -45.85
N ILE A 9 -25.99 13.56 -46.09
CA ILE A 9 -26.89 12.96 -45.07
C ILE A 9 -27.42 14.02 -44.08
N ASN A 10 -28.27 14.89 -44.62
CA ASN A 10 -29.43 15.41 -43.89
C ASN A 10 -30.67 15.10 -44.76
N GLN A 11 -31.87 15.06 -44.17
CA GLN A 11 -33.12 14.55 -44.78
C GLN A 11 -33.21 13.02 -45.00
N ALA A 12 -33.70 12.31 -43.98
CA ALA A 12 -34.59 11.16 -44.15
C ALA A 12 -35.43 10.99 -42.88
N ASN A 13 -36.75 11.22 -42.95
CA ASN A 13 -37.65 10.96 -41.84
C ASN A 13 -37.89 9.44 -41.70
N ASN A 14 -38.01 8.94 -40.47
CA ASN A 14 -39.20 8.15 -40.13
C ASN A 14 -39.49 8.06 -38.63
N LYS A 15 -40.78 7.95 -38.31
CA LYS A 15 -41.28 7.85 -36.93
C LYS A 15 -41.00 6.45 -36.38
N ILE A 16 -40.14 6.31 -35.37
CA ILE A 16 -40.20 5.16 -34.47
C ILE A 16 -41.37 5.42 -33.51
N SER A 17 -42.40 4.57 -33.55
CA SER A 17 -43.53 4.69 -32.63
C SER A 17 -43.10 4.31 -31.20
N ILE A 18 -43.59 5.06 -30.21
CA ILE A 18 -43.37 4.76 -28.78
C ILE A 18 -43.87 3.35 -28.43
N GLN A 19 -44.89 2.85 -29.15
CA GLN A 19 -45.39 1.49 -28.99
C GLN A 19 -44.33 0.41 -29.28
N ASN A 20 -43.47 0.60 -30.29
CA ASN A 20 -42.40 -0.36 -30.59
C ASN A 20 -41.31 -0.37 -29.50
N PHE A 21 -41.09 0.77 -28.84
CA PHE A 21 -40.18 0.89 -27.70
C PHE A 21 -40.75 0.19 -26.45
N ILE A 22 -42.04 0.40 -26.15
CA ILE A 22 -42.76 -0.29 -25.05
C ILE A 22 -42.72 -1.82 -25.26
N ASN A 23 -43.06 -2.29 -26.45
CA ASN A 23 -43.07 -3.72 -26.79
C ASN A 23 -41.68 -4.38 -26.62
N GLY A 24 -40.59 -3.62 -26.80
CA GLY A 24 -39.23 -4.08 -26.53
C GLY A 24 -38.91 -4.24 -25.03
N ILE A 25 -39.39 -3.32 -24.20
CA ILE A 25 -39.17 -3.33 -22.74
C ILE A 25 -39.87 -4.51 -22.07
N ASP A 26 -41.12 -4.82 -22.45
CA ASP A 26 -41.86 -5.92 -21.82
C ASP A 26 -41.31 -7.30 -22.23
N LYS A 27 -40.73 -7.43 -23.43
CA LYS A 27 -39.95 -8.61 -23.82
C LYS A 27 -38.72 -8.81 -22.92
N ILE A 28 -37.96 -7.74 -22.65
CA ILE A 28 -36.79 -7.80 -21.76
C ILE A 28 -37.19 -8.18 -20.32
N LYS A 29 -38.32 -7.67 -19.80
CA LYS A 29 -38.86 -8.12 -18.49
C LYS A 29 -39.20 -9.61 -18.49
N SER A 30 -39.84 -10.10 -19.55
CA SER A 30 -40.18 -11.52 -19.70
C SER A 30 -38.95 -12.42 -19.64
N ASP A 31 -37.89 -12.06 -20.37
CA ASP A 31 -36.65 -12.86 -20.45
C ASP A 31 -35.89 -12.88 -19.11
N ILE A 32 -35.92 -11.78 -18.35
CA ILE A 32 -35.33 -11.68 -17.00
C ILE A 32 -36.11 -12.54 -15.99
N LEU A 33 -37.45 -12.46 -15.98
CA LEU A 33 -38.30 -13.28 -15.11
C LEU A 33 -38.18 -14.78 -15.42
N THR A 34 -38.07 -15.13 -16.70
CA THR A 34 -37.90 -16.52 -17.14
C THR A 34 -36.57 -17.11 -16.68
N LYS A 35 -35.47 -16.33 -16.76
CA LYS A 35 -34.16 -16.74 -16.20
C LYS A 35 -34.16 -16.87 -14.68
N TYR A 36 -34.86 -16.01 -13.95
CA TYR A 36 -34.93 -16.10 -12.48
C TYR A 36 -35.67 -17.36 -12.00
N ASN A 37 -36.72 -17.78 -12.70
CA ASN A 37 -37.47 -18.99 -12.35
C ASN A 37 -36.70 -20.31 -12.63
N PHE A 38 -35.73 -20.29 -13.55
CA PHE A 38 -34.90 -21.48 -13.83
C PHE A 38 -33.89 -21.81 -12.72
N ILE A 39 -33.48 -20.83 -11.91
CA ILE A 39 -32.44 -21.01 -10.88
C ILE A 39 -32.97 -21.71 -9.60
N ASN A 40 -34.30 -21.81 -9.43
CA ASN A 40 -34.94 -22.30 -8.20
C ASN A 40 -35.59 -23.70 -8.30
N LYS A 41 -35.35 -24.49 -9.36
CA LYS A 41 -35.87 -25.87 -9.46
C LYS A 41 -34.86 -26.99 -9.17
N ASP A 42 -33.60 -26.84 -9.53
CA ASP A 42 -32.61 -27.93 -9.42
C ASP A 42 -31.95 -28.04 -8.05
N LYS A 43 -32.77 -28.18 -6.99
CA LYS A 43 -32.36 -28.54 -5.63
C LYS A 43 -33.34 -29.50 -4.95
N ASN A 44 -33.60 -30.66 -5.56
CA ASN A 44 -34.09 -31.86 -4.88
C ASN A 44 -33.87 -33.12 -5.76
N SER A 45 -33.62 -34.27 -5.11
CA SER A 45 -33.41 -35.62 -5.73
C SER A 45 -32.14 -35.75 -6.61
N HIS A 46 -31.51 -36.90 -6.88
CA HIS A 46 -31.36 -38.23 -6.24
C HIS A 46 -29.83 -38.58 -6.35
N LYS A 47 -29.13 -39.46 -5.61
CA LYS A 47 -29.37 -40.72 -4.89
C LYS A 47 -29.51 -42.00 -5.77
N MET A 48 -28.36 -42.63 -6.08
CA MET A 48 -28.13 -44.06 -6.42
C MET A 48 -28.64 -44.61 -7.79
N GLY A 49 -27.99 -45.68 -8.28
CA GLY A 49 -28.22 -46.35 -9.58
C GLY A 49 -27.33 -45.77 -10.69
N ASN A 50 -26.29 -46.39 -11.25
CA ASN A 50 -25.80 -47.79 -11.39
C ASN A 50 -26.40 -48.57 -12.58
N LYS A 51 -25.49 -49.25 -13.31
CA LYS A 51 -25.65 -50.23 -14.42
C LYS A 51 -25.88 -49.75 -15.89
N ASN A 52 -24.98 -50.21 -16.76
CA ASN A 52 -25.18 -50.95 -18.04
C ASN A 52 -25.87 -50.23 -19.24
N ASP A 53 -25.56 -50.49 -20.52
CA ASP A 53 -24.55 -51.37 -21.17
C ASP A 53 -24.44 -51.11 -22.71
N LEU A 54 -23.37 -51.66 -23.35
CA LEU A 54 -23.23 -52.02 -24.79
C LEU A 54 -23.21 -50.86 -25.84
N ASP A 55 -22.21 -50.72 -26.73
CA ASP A 55 -21.71 -51.56 -27.86
C ASP A 55 -22.57 -51.41 -29.14
N THR A 56 -22.09 -51.48 -30.40
CA THR A 56 -20.81 -51.85 -31.08
C THR A 56 -20.55 -50.80 -32.21
N ASN A 57 -19.44 -50.66 -32.96
CA ASN A 57 -18.04 -51.13 -32.97
C ASN A 57 -17.21 -50.00 -33.72
N PHE A 58 -16.12 -50.10 -34.51
CA PHE A 58 -15.34 -51.16 -35.20
C PHE A 58 -13.86 -50.71 -35.39
N ASP A 59 -12.95 -51.66 -35.18
CA ASP A 59 -11.76 -52.07 -35.96
C ASP A 59 -10.66 -51.07 -36.42
N ASN A 60 -9.35 -51.41 -36.43
CA ASN A 60 -8.72 -52.70 -36.07
C ASN A 60 -7.28 -52.60 -35.48
N TYR A 61 -6.83 -53.73 -34.92
CA TYR A 61 -5.57 -54.02 -34.20
C TYR A 61 -4.44 -54.52 -35.17
N PRO A 62 -3.24 -55.09 -34.80
CA PRO A 62 -2.85 -55.82 -33.57
C PRO A 62 -1.39 -55.53 -33.04
N PRO A 63 -0.62 -56.44 -32.36
CA PRO A 63 -0.14 -56.23 -30.97
C PRO A 63 1.42 -56.30 -30.87
N SER A 64 2.16 -56.60 -29.76
CA SER A 64 1.90 -57.44 -28.57
C SER A 64 2.93 -57.28 -27.43
N ASP A 65 2.47 -57.46 -26.18
CA ASP A 65 3.05 -58.27 -25.06
C ASP A 65 4.53 -58.13 -24.60
N GLU A 66 4.94 -58.49 -23.36
CA GLU A 66 4.24 -59.17 -22.24
C GLU A 66 4.64 -58.64 -20.82
N LYS A 67 4.35 -59.41 -19.75
CA LYS A 67 4.45 -59.01 -18.32
C LYS A 67 5.80 -59.34 -17.67
N MET A 68 6.13 -58.69 -16.53
CA MET A 68 6.42 -59.39 -15.25
C MET A 68 6.54 -58.41 -14.06
N SER A 69 6.79 -58.91 -12.83
CA SER A 69 6.58 -58.15 -11.58
C SER A 69 7.63 -58.38 -10.47
N ASN A 70 7.71 -57.43 -9.53
CA ASN A 70 8.04 -57.62 -8.09
C ASN A 70 9.37 -58.28 -7.67
N LYS A 71 10.36 -57.46 -7.22
CA LYS A 71 10.67 -57.26 -5.77
C LYS A 71 11.96 -56.46 -5.52
N ASN A 72 12.01 -55.74 -4.40
CA ASN A 72 13.21 -55.08 -3.87
C ASN A 72 13.80 -55.82 -2.66
N LYS A 73 15.14 -55.96 -2.66
CA LYS A 73 16.07 -56.03 -1.51
C LYS A 73 17.44 -55.52 -2.00
N LYS A 74 18.48 -55.36 -1.16
CA LYS A 74 18.73 -54.58 0.07
C LYS A 74 20.13 -55.02 0.55
N HIS A 75 20.94 -54.09 1.08
CA HIS A 75 22.33 -54.27 1.53
C HIS A 75 23.36 -54.37 0.37
N GLU A 76 24.64 -54.01 0.53
CA GLU A 76 25.34 -53.02 1.39
C GLU A 76 26.81 -52.90 0.92
N THR A 77 27.55 -51.89 1.39
CA THR A 77 29.05 -51.80 1.45
C THR A 77 29.92 -51.91 0.17
N GLU A 78 30.69 -50.83 -0.05
CA GLU A 78 32.16 -50.82 -0.30
C GLU A 78 32.85 -51.07 -1.66
N ILE A 79 33.92 -50.26 -1.84
CA ILE A 79 35.19 -50.52 -2.56
C ILE A 79 35.11 -50.86 -4.07
N LYS A 80 35.34 -49.86 -4.94
CA LYS A 80 36.69 -49.56 -5.50
C LYS A 80 36.74 -48.29 -6.35
N MET A 81 37.92 -47.67 -6.43
CA MET A 81 38.28 -46.81 -7.57
C MET A 81 38.66 -47.72 -8.74
N ASN A 82 37.85 -47.75 -9.80
CA ASN A 82 38.29 -48.18 -11.13
C ASN A 82 38.41 -46.93 -12.01
N ILE A 83 39.60 -46.70 -12.55
CA ILE A 83 39.84 -45.76 -13.64
C ILE A 83 39.66 -46.55 -14.93
N ASP A 84 38.45 -46.55 -15.48
CA ASP A 84 38.18 -47.18 -16.78
C ASP A 84 38.26 -46.16 -17.92
N HIS A 85 39.22 -46.38 -18.82
CA HIS A 85 39.46 -45.56 -20.00
C HIS A 85 38.73 -46.16 -21.21
N THR A 86 37.47 -45.79 -21.41
CA THR A 86 36.76 -45.92 -22.70
C THR A 86 36.11 -44.57 -23.03
N SER A 87 36.69 -43.74 -23.90
CA SER A 87 36.84 -43.90 -25.36
C SER A 87 35.51 -43.79 -26.10
N ASP A 88 35.15 -42.57 -26.52
CA ASP A 88 34.18 -42.40 -27.61
C ASP A 88 34.56 -41.20 -28.50
N ASN A 89 34.43 -41.37 -29.81
CA ASN A 89 34.99 -40.45 -30.81
C ASN A 89 34.00 -39.34 -31.18
N GLN A 90 33.96 -38.25 -30.42
CA GLN A 90 33.35 -37.01 -30.89
C GLN A 90 34.15 -36.41 -32.06
N LEU A 91 33.75 -36.79 -33.28
CA LEU A 91 34.25 -36.25 -34.54
C LEU A 91 34.03 -34.73 -34.61
N ILE A 92 35.12 -33.96 -34.46
CA ILE A 92 35.11 -32.50 -34.60
C ILE A 92 34.51 -32.12 -35.97
N TYR A 93 33.44 -31.30 -35.93
CA TYR A 93 32.52 -31.03 -37.04
C TYR A 93 33.14 -30.28 -38.24
N PHE A 94 34.40 -29.85 -38.13
CA PHE A 94 35.14 -29.13 -39.15
C PHE A 94 36.56 -29.66 -39.35
N ASN A 95 37.09 -29.42 -40.56
CA ASN A 95 38.39 -29.94 -40.97
C ASN A 95 39.55 -29.06 -40.51
N LYS A 96 39.32 -27.76 -40.22
CA LYS A 96 40.38 -26.81 -39.88
C LYS A 96 39.85 -25.63 -39.06
N ILE A 97 40.69 -25.09 -38.17
CA ILE A 97 40.53 -23.77 -37.54
C ILE A 97 41.48 -22.78 -38.21
N TYR A 98 40.95 -21.61 -38.55
CA TYR A 98 41.75 -20.44 -38.86
C TYR A 98 41.84 -19.55 -37.61
N LEU A 99 43.06 -19.21 -37.20
CA LEU A 99 43.33 -18.29 -36.09
C LEU A 99 43.94 -17.01 -36.68
N LEU A 100 43.12 -15.98 -36.84
CA LEU A 100 43.48 -14.70 -37.43
C LEU A 100 44.08 -13.78 -36.35
N ILE A 101 45.38 -13.48 -36.47
CA ILE A 101 46.11 -12.62 -35.52
C ILE A 101 46.77 -11.47 -36.29
N ASN A 102 46.66 -10.25 -35.76
CA ASN A 102 47.36 -9.09 -36.30
C ASN A 102 48.89 -9.27 -36.19
N LYS A 103 49.67 -8.87 -37.21
CA LYS A 103 51.14 -8.89 -37.19
C LYS A 103 51.75 -8.18 -35.95
N LYS A 104 51.06 -7.19 -35.37
CA LYS A 104 51.49 -6.48 -34.15
C LYS A 104 51.29 -7.28 -32.85
N ASP A 105 50.41 -8.28 -32.85
CA ASP A 105 50.07 -9.12 -31.69
C ASP A 105 50.74 -10.51 -31.74
N LEU A 106 51.50 -10.79 -32.80
CA LEU A 106 52.12 -12.08 -33.10
C LEU A 106 53.35 -12.34 -32.20
N THR A 107 53.08 -12.74 -30.95
CA THR A 107 54.08 -13.20 -29.98
C THR A 107 53.76 -14.62 -29.53
N ASN A 108 54.80 -15.45 -29.34
CA ASN A 108 54.64 -16.88 -29.01
C ASN A 108 53.78 -17.07 -27.74
N ASN A 109 54.01 -16.26 -26.71
CA ASN A 109 53.27 -16.30 -25.44
C ASN A 109 51.75 -16.13 -25.60
N ILE A 110 51.29 -15.33 -26.58
CA ILE A 110 49.86 -15.14 -26.88
C ILE A 110 49.30 -16.35 -27.63
N ILE A 111 50.04 -16.87 -28.59
CA ILE A 111 49.64 -18.07 -29.36
C ILE A 111 49.52 -19.29 -28.43
N ASP A 112 50.47 -19.46 -27.51
CA ASP A 112 50.44 -20.55 -26.53
C ASP A 112 49.26 -20.46 -25.55
N ASP A 113 48.88 -19.25 -25.11
CA ASP A 113 47.69 -19.05 -24.27
C ASP A 113 46.40 -19.38 -25.03
N ILE A 114 46.28 -18.90 -26.28
CA ILE A 114 45.13 -19.18 -27.15
C ILE A 114 45.01 -20.69 -27.43
N ILE A 115 46.12 -21.40 -27.67
CA ILE A 115 46.13 -22.86 -27.87
C ILE A 115 45.73 -23.59 -26.58
N LYS A 116 46.18 -23.15 -25.40
CA LYS A 116 45.77 -23.72 -24.11
C LYS A 116 44.27 -23.52 -23.82
N ARG A 117 43.72 -22.33 -24.12
CA ARG A 117 42.26 -22.08 -24.05
C ARG A 117 41.50 -22.97 -25.02
N LEU A 118 41.95 -23.03 -26.29
CA LEU A 118 41.33 -23.85 -27.33
C LEU A 118 41.29 -25.33 -26.96
N ALA A 119 42.37 -25.89 -26.41
CA ALA A 119 42.41 -27.29 -25.98
C ALA A 119 41.42 -27.62 -24.86
N TYR A 120 41.03 -26.64 -24.02
CA TYR A 120 39.98 -26.81 -23.02
C TYR A 120 38.56 -26.70 -23.61
N PHE A 121 38.30 -25.79 -24.55
CA PHE A 121 36.96 -25.62 -25.14
C PHE A 121 36.67 -26.61 -26.28
N VAL A 122 37.70 -27.06 -26.99
CA VAL A 122 37.65 -28.04 -28.08
C VAL A 122 38.68 -29.14 -27.78
N PRO A 123 38.38 -30.08 -26.87
CA PRO A 123 39.29 -31.18 -26.57
C PRO A 123 39.55 -32.03 -27.82
N ASN A 124 40.70 -32.71 -27.84
CA ASN A 124 41.12 -33.63 -28.90
C ASN A 124 41.34 -33.01 -30.29
N ILE A 125 41.41 -31.67 -30.44
CA ILE A 125 41.79 -31.05 -31.71
C ILE A 125 43.29 -31.25 -32.01
N PRO A 126 43.67 -31.86 -33.15
CA PRO A 126 45.08 -31.95 -33.55
C PRO A 126 45.63 -30.56 -33.87
N THR A 127 46.83 -30.25 -33.39
CA THR A 127 47.52 -28.96 -33.68
C THR A 127 47.70 -28.72 -35.18
N SER A 128 47.87 -29.77 -35.98
CA SER A 128 47.90 -29.73 -37.45
C SER A 128 46.61 -29.23 -38.12
N ARG A 129 45.47 -29.24 -37.42
CA ARG A 129 44.21 -28.62 -37.87
C ARG A 129 44.09 -27.14 -37.50
N ILE A 130 45.04 -26.57 -36.75
CA ILE A 130 45.10 -25.14 -36.46
C ILE A 130 45.98 -24.47 -37.53
N SER A 131 45.62 -23.28 -38.00
CA SER A 131 46.58 -22.44 -38.72
C SER A 131 46.44 -20.98 -38.30
N VAL A 132 47.52 -20.48 -37.71
CA VAL A 132 47.74 -19.05 -37.46
C VAL A 132 47.92 -18.37 -38.81
N ILE A 133 47.15 -17.31 -39.06
CA ILE A 133 47.15 -16.55 -40.31
C ILE A 133 47.04 -15.05 -40.00
N ASN A 134 47.54 -14.22 -40.91
CA ASN A 134 47.41 -12.76 -40.84
C ASN A 134 46.38 -12.20 -41.84
N GLN A 135 45.88 -13.02 -42.76
CA GLN A 135 44.81 -12.72 -43.71
C GLN A 135 44.06 -14.00 -44.06
N LEU A 136 42.72 -13.93 -44.19
CA LEU A 136 41.91 -15.08 -44.57
C LEU A 136 42.14 -15.50 -46.04
N PRO A 137 42.35 -16.80 -46.34
CA PRO A 137 42.41 -17.28 -47.72
C PRO A 137 41.15 -16.94 -48.52
N LEU A 138 41.30 -16.63 -49.81
CA LEU A 138 40.17 -16.30 -50.70
C LEU A 138 39.04 -17.34 -50.65
N ASN A 139 39.35 -18.62 -50.47
CA ASN A 139 38.37 -19.72 -50.38
C ASN A 139 37.86 -20.04 -48.95
N ALA A 140 38.15 -19.21 -47.94
CA ALA A 140 37.69 -19.44 -46.56
C ALA A 140 36.16 -19.26 -46.36
N HIS A 141 35.47 -18.66 -47.34
CA HIS A 141 34.02 -18.47 -47.30
C HIS A 141 33.24 -19.77 -47.63
N THR A 142 33.77 -20.70 -48.43
CA THR A 142 33.06 -21.91 -48.90
C THR A 142 33.17 -23.14 -47.99
N LYS A 143 34.10 -23.15 -47.01
CA LYS A 143 34.35 -24.32 -46.13
C LYS A 143 33.76 -24.12 -44.74
N ARG A 144 33.26 -25.19 -44.10
CA ARG A 144 32.69 -25.21 -42.72
C ARG A 144 33.70 -24.92 -41.59
N ASN A 145 34.83 -24.27 -41.86
CA ASN A 145 35.89 -24.05 -40.90
C ASN A 145 35.51 -22.95 -39.88
N ALA A 146 35.87 -23.13 -38.62
CA ALA A 146 35.77 -22.07 -37.61
C ALA A 146 36.86 -21.01 -37.81
N ILE A 147 36.52 -19.74 -37.58
CA ILE A 147 37.41 -18.59 -37.71
C ILE A 147 37.43 -17.87 -36.36
N LEU A 148 38.53 -18.05 -35.63
CA LEU A 148 38.85 -17.35 -34.40
C LEU A 148 39.66 -16.10 -34.79
N PHE A 149 39.39 -14.96 -34.16
CA PHE A 149 40.19 -13.75 -34.39
C PHE A 149 40.64 -13.07 -33.10
N PHE A 150 41.82 -12.47 -33.17
CA PHE A 150 42.50 -11.79 -32.08
C PHE A 150 43.07 -10.46 -32.61
N GLY A 151 42.53 -9.32 -32.14
CA GLY A 151 42.73 -8.00 -32.72
C GLY A 151 41.58 -7.52 -33.62
N SER A 152 41.87 -6.62 -34.55
CA SER A 152 40.85 -5.91 -35.36
C SER A 152 40.13 -6.80 -36.39
N THR A 153 38.85 -6.48 -36.64
CA THR A 153 37.97 -7.12 -37.63
C THR A 153 38.20 -6.67 -39.08
N GLU A 154 39.07 -5.68 -39.33
CA GLU A 154 39.35 -5.12 -40.68
C GLU A 154 39.69 -6.16 -41.75
N TYR A 155 40.26 -7.31 -41.36
CA TYR A 155 40.69 -8.38 -42.26
C TYR A 155 39.67 -9.52 -42.42
N ILE A 156 38.41 -9.33 -41.97
CA ILE A 156 37.34 -10.33 -42.05
C ILE A 156 36.34 -9.94 -43.16
N PRO A 157 36.25 -10.70 -44.27
CA PRO A 157 35.29 -10.42 -45.34
C PRO A 157 33.83 -10.54 -44.85
N SER A 158 32.98 -9.60 -45.25
CA SER A 158 31.54 -9.58 -44.95
C SER A 158 30.78 -10.82 -45.42
N ALA A 159 31.31 -11.55 -46.40
CA ALA A 159 30.78 -12.81 -46.91
C ALA A 159 30.98 -14.02 -45.96
N VAL A 160 31.64 -13.86 -44.80
CA VAL A 160 31.79 -14.95 -43.81
C VAL A 160 30.55 -14.98 -42.89
N PRO A 161 29.81 -16.11 -42.81
CA PRO A 161 28.66 -16.24 -41.93
C PRO A 161 29.02 -16.01 -40.45
N LYS A 162 28.24 -15.16 -39.76
CA LYS A 162 28.48 -14.76 -38.35
C LYS A 162 28.56 -15.93 -37.38
N ASN A 163 27.90 -17.05 -37.65
CA ASN A 163 27.96 -18.27 -36.83
C ASN A 163 29.27 -19.08 -36.95
N ARG A 164 30.23 -18.62 -37.78
CA ARG A 164 31.59 -19.18 -37.89
C ARG A 164 32.68 -18.26 -37.32
N LEU A 165 32.30 -17.07 -36.83
CA LEU A 165 33.21 -16.05 -36.32
C LEU A 165 33.20 -16.07 -34.78
N PHE A 166 34.38 -16.15 -34.18
CA PHE A 166 34.56 -16.22 -32.73
C PHE A 166 35.60 -15.18 -32.30
N ASN A 167 35.18 -14.17 -31.53
CA ASN A 167 36.06 -13.11 -31.05
C ASN A 167 36.74 -13.52 -29.75
N ILE A 168 38.01 -13.88 -29.80
CA ILE A 168 38.75 -14.43 -28.65
C ILE A 168 39.74 -13.44 -28.03
N ASP A 169 39.73 -12.17 -28.43
CA ASP A 169 40.63 -11.16 -27.85
C ASP A 169 40.16 -10.71 -26.46
N TYR A 170 40.52 -11.48 -25.44
CA TYR A 170 40.23 -11.19 -24.02
C TYR A 170 40.76 -9.83 -23.51
N ARG A 171 41.57 -9.12 -24.30
CA ARG A 171 42.08 -7.75 -24.01
C ARG A 171 41.10 -6.66 -24.45
N HIS A 172 40.25 -6.94 -25.43
CA HIS A 172 39.34 -5.96 -26.05
C HIS A 172 37.87 -6.41 -26.13
N ASN A 173 37.60 -7.72 -26.13
CA ASN A 173 36.26 -8.30 -26.13
C ASN A 173 35.80 -8.63 -24.69
N PRO A 174 34.81 -7.92 -24.12
CA PRO A 174 34.29 -8.22 -22.79
C PRO A 174 33.44 -9.49 -22.73
N THR A 175 33.14 -10.14 -23.87
CA THR A 175 32.35 -11.38 -23.93
C THR A 175 33.13 -12.58 -24.48
N ASP A 176 34.48 -12.58 -24.44
CA ASP A 176 35.30 -13.66 -25.02
C ASP A 176 34.94 -15.05 -24.45
N GLY A 177 34.61 -15.14 -23.16
CA GLY A 177 34.14 -16.38 -22.54
C GLY A 177 32.89 -16.97 -23.20
N TRP A 178 31.97 -16.14 -23.69
CA TRP A 178 30.78 -16.57 -24.43
C TRP A 178 31.16 -16.99 -25.86
N ASP A 179 32.09 -16.28 -26.52
CA ASP A 179 32.66 -16.69 -27.82
C ASP A 179 33.31 -18.08 -27.74
N TRP A 180 34.08 -18.36 -26.70
CA TRP A 180 34.67 -19.68 -26.44
C TRP A 180 33.61 -20.77 -26.20
N CYS A 181 32.53 -20.47 -25.48
CA CYS A 181 31.42 -21.42 -25.29
C CYS A 181 30.64 -21.65 -26.61
N ARG A 182 30.44 -20.63 -27.44
CA ARG A 182 29.86 -20.78 -28.79
C ARG A 182 30.74 -21.69 -29.66
N LEU A 183 32.07 -21.53 -29.59
CA LEU A 183 33.01 -22.39 -30.31
C LEU A 183 32.91 -23.86 -29.89
N ALA A 184 32.82 -24.14 -28.58
CA ALA A 184 32.68 -25.51 -28.08
C ALA A 184 31.46 -26.24 -28.68
N ASN A 185 30.29 -25.60 -28.67
CA ASN A 185 29.07 -26.15 -29.27
C ASN A 185 29.22 -26.35 -30.80
N TYR A 186 29.80 -25.36 -31.50
CA TYR A 186 30.04 -25.42 -32.95
C TYR A 186 31.02 -26.53 -33.35
N SER A 187 32.03 -26.80 -32.51
CA SER A 187 33.08 -27.77 -32.80
C SER A 187 32.64 -29.22 -32.61
N LEU A 188 31.77 -29.47 -31.62
CA LEU A 188 31.29 -30.81 -31.27
C LEU A 188 29.90 -31.12 -31.85
N ASN A 189 29.32 -30.21 -32.63
CA ASN A 189 27.96 -30.31 -33.18
C ASN A 189 26.91 -30.60 -32.09
N HIS A 190 27.10 -30.01 -30.90
CA HIS A 190 26.35 -30.35 -29.71
C HIS A 190 24.87 -29.97 -29.87
N LYS A 191 23.98 -30.98 -29.83
CA LYS A 191 22.54 -30.78 -29.85
C LYS A 191 22.02 -30.79 -28.43
N VAL A 192 21.50 -29.64 -27.98
CA VAL A 192 20.84 -29.53 -26.69
C VAL A 192 19.42 -30.10 -26.79
N GLU A 193 19.11 -31.12 -25.99
CA GLU A 193 17.80 -31.77 -25.94
C GLU A 193 16.77 -30.93 -25.14
N VAL A 194 16.44 -29.76 -25.68
CA VAL A 194 15.59 -28.73 -25.03
C VAL A 194 14.23 -29.27 -24.60
N GLU A 195 13.56 -30.09 -25.42
CA GLU A 195 12.25 -30.66 -25.05
C GLU A 195 12.36 -31.73 -23.96
N THR A 196 13.52 -32.38 -23.80
CA THR A 196 13.79 -33.31 -22.69
C THR A 196 14.07 -32.53 -21.40
N SER A 197 14.93 -31.50 -21.47
CA SER A 197 15.16 -30.54 -20.36
C SER A 197 13.84 -29.93 -19.85
N LYS A 198 12.98 -29.47 -20.77
CA LYS A 198 11.63 -28.95 -20.48
C LYS A 198 10.70 -29.97 -19.82
N LYS A 199 10.70 -31.22 -20.27
CA LYS A 199 9.94 -32.32 -19.63
C LYS A 199 10.42 -32.57 -18.20
N ASN A 200 11.74 -32.69 -18.00
CA ASN A 200 12.34 -32.91 -16.69
C ASN A 200 12.03 -31.75 -15.73
N PHE A 201 12.18 -30.51 -16.20
CA PHE A 201 11.81 -29.32 -15.44
C PHE A 201 10.32 -29.32 -15.05
N ILE A 202 9.40 -29.50 -16.00
CA ILE A 202 7.96 -29.50 -15.71
C ILE A 202 7.59 -30.65 -14.73
N GLN A 203 8.25 -31.80 -14.84
CA GLN A 203 8.02 -32.92 -13.92
C GLN A 203 8.55 -32.63 -12.51
N PHE A 204 9.76 -32.06 -12.37
CA PHE A 204 10.30 -31.68 -11.07
C PHE A 204 9.46 -30.55 -10.41
N ILE A 205 9.03 -29.55 -11.18
CA ILE A 205 8.11 -28.49 -10.72
C ILE A 205 6.79 -29.09 -10.21
N LYS A 206 6.23 -30.12 -10.88
CA LYS A 206 5.04 -30.85 -10.41
C LYS A 206 5.31 -31.64 -9.12
N THR A 207 6.52 -32.13 -8.90
CA THR A 207 6.90 -32.83 -7.67
C THR A 207 6.99 -31.86 -6.50
N ILE A 208 7.83 -30.82 -6.58
CA ILE A 208 8.03 -29.91 -5.44
C ILE A 208 6.80 -29.06 -5.11
N LYS A 209 5.92 -28.76 -6.08
CA LYS A 209 4.64 -28.07 -5.79
C LYS A 209 3.67 -28.89 -4.93
N LYS A 210 3.92 -30.19 -4.68
CA LYS A 210 3.20 -30.99 -3.69
C LYS A 210 3.50 -30.57 -2.25
N GLU A 211 4.61 -29.88 -2.00
CA GLU A 211 4.99 -29.34 -0.69
C GLU A 211 4.09 -28.16 -0.26
N THR A 212 3.26 -27.62 -1.17
CA THR A 212 2.31 -26.52 -0.93
C THR A 212 2.94 -25.19 -0.46
N LEU A 213 4.26 -25.04 -0.59
CA LEU A 213 4.98 -23.85 -0.13
C LEU A 213 4.49 -22.60 -0.86
N SER A 214 4.34 -21.51 -0.10
CA SER A 214 3.74 -20.25 -0.56
C SER A 214 4.76 -19.16 -0.91
N LYS A 215 6.05 -19.40 -0.68
CA LYS A 215 7.15 -18.44 -0.84
C LYS A 215 8.25 -19.02 -1.74
N ALA A 216 9.00 -18.17 -2.41
CA ALA A 216 10.27 -18.54 -3.04
C ALA A 216 11.40 -17.66 -2.47
N TYR A 217 12.46 -18.28 -1.96
CA TYR A 217 13.68 -17.64 -1.50
C TYR A 217 14.74 -17.74 -2.60
N ILE A 218 15.26 -16.60 -3.05
CA ILE A 218 16.43 -16.52 -3.93
C ILE A 218 17.64 -16.00 -3.16
N PHE A 219 18.79 -16.67 -3.35
CA PHE A 219 20.05 -16.36 -2.67
C PHE A 219 21.10 -15.85 -3.66
N GLY A 220 21.66 -14.67 -3.38
CA GLY A 220 22.84 -14.10 -4.01
C GLY A 220 24.11 -14.26 -3.15
N THR A 221 25.25 -13.81 -3.66
CA THR A 221 26.59 -14.08 -3.09
C THR A 221 27.15 -12.99 -2.16
N GLY A 222 26.39 -11.96 -1.82
CA GLY A 222 26.85 -10.82 -1.01
C GLY A 222 27.13 -11.16 0.47
N PRO A 223 27.86 -10.31 1.22
CA PRO A 223 28.27 -10.57 2.61
C PRO A 223 27.14 -10.86 3.61
N SER A 224 25.90 -10.46 3.33
CA SER A 224 24.76 -10.86 4.16
C SER A 224 24.47 -12.36 4.13
N LEU A 225 24.93 -13.09 3.10
CA LEU A 225 24.73 -14.53 2.94
C LEU A 225 25.24 -15.32 4.17
N ASP A 226 26.36 -14.92 4.77
CA ASP A 226 26.91 -15.52 6.00
C ASP A 226 25.93 -15.56 7.17
N LYS A 227 24.92 -14.67 7.19
CA LYS A 227 23.89 -14.63 8.24
C LYS A 227 22.69 -15.54 7.97
N SER A 228 22.59 -16.14 6.78
CA SER A 228 21.48 -17.04 6.42
C SER A 228 21.48 -18.37 7.18
N ILE A 229 22.63 -18.79 7.73
CA ILE A 229 22.77 -19.96 8.60
C ILE A 229 21.95 -19.83 9.91
N TYR A 230 21.62 -18.60 10.34
CA TYR A 230 20.88 -18.34 11.58
C TYR A 230 19.35 -18.35 11.40
N ARG A 231 18.86 -18.73 10.22
CA ARG A 231 17.44 -18.73 9.85
C ARG A 231 17.05 -20.06 9.21
N ASP A 232 15.87 -20.57 9.54
CA ASP A 232 15.23 -21.66 8.79
C ASP A 232 14.59 -21.12 7.49
N TRP A 233 14.69 -21.92 6.43
CA TRP A 233 14.24 -21.63 5.07
C TRP A 233 13.17 -22.60 4.56
N SER A 234 12.85 -23.64 5.34
CA SER A 234 11.95 -24.74 4.98
C SER A 234 10.54 -24.30 4.53
N ASP A 235 10.09 -23.10 4.94
CA ASP A 235 8.77 -22.54 4.63
C ASP A 235 8.62 -21.94 3.22
N GLY A 236 9.63 -22.09 2.35
CA GLY A 236 9.61 -21.61 0.96
C GLY A 236 10.49 -22.43 0.03
N TYR A 237 10.24 -22.35 -1.28
CA TYR A 237 11.11 -22.97 -2.29
C TYR A 237 12.47 -22.26 -2.31
N ARG A 238 13.56 -23.02 -2.27
CA ARG A 238 14.92 -22.47 -2.09
C ARG A 238 15.70 -22.59 -3.40
N ILE A 239 16.05 -21.44 -3.98
CA ILE A 239 16.80 -21.32 -5.23
C ILE A 239 18.09 -20.56 -4.95
N VAL A 240 19.24 -21.20 -5.12
CA VAL A 240 20.54 -20.58 -4.88
C VAL A 240 21.25 -20.25 -6.20
N CYS A 241 22.22 -19.33 -6.20
CA CYS A 241 23.06 -19.09 -7.38
C CYS A 241 24.55 -19.06 -7.06
N ASN A 242 25.35 -19.29 -8.12
CA ASN A 242 26.76 -18.98 -8.17
C ASN A 242 27.55 -19.69 -7.03
N THR A 243 28.67 -19.13 -6.57
CA THR A 243 29.73 -19.81 -5.78
C THR A 243 29.36 -20.32 -4.38
N ILE A 244 28.11 -20.19 -3.91
CA ILE A 244 27.64 -20.73 -2.62
C ILE A 244 27.99 -22.21 -2.40
N VAL A 245 28.14 -22.97 -3.49
CA VAL A 245 28.60 -24.37 -3.50
C VAL A 245 29.90 -24.60 -2.73
N ARG A 246 30.73 -23.57 -2.51
CA ARG A 246 31.95 -23.64 -1.69
C ARG A 246 31.68 -24.04 -0.24
N ASP A 247 30.51 -23.71 0.31
CA ASP A 247 30.18 -23.98 1.72
C ASP A 247 29.19 -25.15 1.86
N PRO A 248 29.65 -26.37 2.22
CA PRO A 248 28.77 -27.52 2.43
C PRO A 248 27.86 -27.35 3.65
N ILE A 249 28.26 -26.56 4.66
CA ILE A 249 27.45 -26.37 5.88
C ILE A 249 26.25 -25.49 5.54
N LEU A 250 26.46 -24.37 4.84
CA LEU A 250 25.35 -23.53 4.40
C LEU A 250 24.52 -24.20 3.30
N TRP A 251 25.14 -24.94 2.39
CA TRP A 251 24.41 -25.69 1.36
C TRP A 251 23.38 -26.65 1.97
N ASN A 252 23.83 -27.54 2.86
CA ASN A 252 22.96 -28.55 3.47
C ASN A 252 21.95 -27.94 4.45
N HIS A 253 22.25 -26.79 5.06
CA HIS A 253 21.29 -26.00 5.85
C HIS A 253 20.20 -25.35 4.99
N ILE A 254 20.53 -24.89 3.77
CA ILE A 254 19.53 -24.37 2.83
C ILE A 254 18.76 -25.51 2.14
N ASN A 255 19.39 -26.65 1.86
CA ASN A 255 18.82 -27.78 1.11
C ASN A 255 18.04 -27.31 -0.15
N PRO A 256 18.72 -26.74 -1.17
CA PRO A 256 18.06 -26.06 -2.27
C PRO A 256 17.34 -27.00 -3.23
N HIS A 257 16.21 -26.55 -3.79
CA HIS A 257 15.53 -27.26 -4.88
C HIS A 257 16.24 -27.02 -6.22
N PHE A 258 16.77 -25.82 -6.40
CA PHE A 258 17.49 -25.42 -7.61
C PHE A 258 18.78 -24.68 -7.28
N ILE A 259 19.82 -24.92 -8.08
CA ILE A 259 20.93 -24.00 -8.28
C ILE A 259 20.88 -23.44 -9.69
N VAL A 260 21.28 -22.16 -9.86
CA VAL A 260 21.41 -21.51 -11.16
C VAL A 260 22.78 -20.87 -11.39
N ALA A 261 23.25 -20.93 -12.63
CA ALA A 261 24.47 -20.29 -13.11
C ALA A 261 24.31 -19.90 -14.58
N GLY A 262 24.91 -18.78 -15.01
CA GLY A 262 24.75 -18.27 -16.38
C GLY A 262 25.83 -17.30 -16.85
N ASP A 263 26.97 -17.24 -16.16
CA ASP A 263 28.12 -16.44 -16.58
C ASP A 263 29.23 -17.36 -17.11
N ALA A 264 29.74 -17.05 -18.30
CA ALA A 264 30.71 -17.88 -19.01
C ALA A 264 32.08 -17.93 -18.32
N ILE A 265 32.58 -16.84 -17.74
CA ILE A 265 33.93 -16.79 -17.16
C ILE A 265 33.94 -17.28 -15.71
N TYR A 266 32.87 -17.03 -14.95
CA TYR A 266 32.77 -17.44 -13.54
C TYR A 266 32.41 -18.92 -13.34
N HIS A 267 31.64 -19.53 -14.26
CA HIS A 267 31.10 -20.88 -14.06
C HIS A 267 31.58 -21.90 -15.11
N PHE A 268 31.70 -21.50 -16.38
CA PHE A 268 31.97 -22.42 -17.50
C PHE A 268 33.36 -22.25 -18.13
N GLY A 269 34.15 -21.31 -17.60
CA GLY A 269 35.47 -20.94 -18.08
C GLY A 269 36.57 -21.98 -17.85
N HIS A 270 37.72 -21.70 -18.43
CA HIS A 270 38.94 -22.53 -18.42
C HIS A 270 39.85 -22.30 -17.19
N THR A 271 39.60 -21.24 -16.43
CA THR A 271 40.39 -20.78 -15.27
C THR A 271 40.22 -21.71 -14.06
N VAL A 272 41.13 -21.61 -13.08
CA VAL A 272 41.04 -22.39 -11.83
C VAL A 272 39.76 -22.02 -11.06
N PHE A 273 39.34 -20.75 -11.08
CA PHE A 273 38.08 -20.30 -10.48
C PHE A 273 36.88 -21.11 -10.99
N ALA A 274 36.69 -21.17 -12.31
CA ALA A 274 35.52 -21.81 -12.91
C ALA A 274 35.55 -23.33 -12.77
N LYS A 275 36.75 -23.94 -12.81
CA LYS A 275 36.95 -25.37 -12.53
C LYS A 275 36.61 -25.71 -11.08
N GLN A 276 37.09 -24.92 -10.11
CA GLN A 276 36.79 -25.11 -8.69
C GLN A 276 35.28 -24.98 -8.42
N PHE A 277 34.61 -23.99 -9.02
CA PHE A 277 33.15 -23.86 -8.94
C PHE A 277 32.44 -25.15 -9.39
N ARG A 278 32.79 -25.71 -10.55
CA ARG A 278 32.15 -26.93 -11.07
C ARG A 278 32.49 -28.18 -10.24
N GLN A 279 33.71 -28.28 -9.71
CA GLN A 279 34.10 -29.37 -8.81
C GLN A 279 33.35 -29.34 -7.48
N ASP A 280 33.11 -28.16 -6.90
CA ASP A 280 32.30 -28.06 -5.68
C ASP A 280 30.81 -28.21 -5.97
N LEU A 281 30.32 -27.69 -7.10
CA LEU A 281 28.96 -27.95 -7.60
C LEU A 281 28.69 -29.46 -7.76
N ALA A 282 29.63 -30.22 -8.33
CA ALA A 282 29.49 -31.67 -8.48
C ALA A 282 29.29 -32.37 -7.11
N LYS A 283 30.05 -31.98 -6.08
CA LYS A 283 29.89 -32.51 -4.71
C LYS A 283 28.52 -32.14 -4.13
N ARG A 284 28.10 -30.88 -4.30
CA ARG A 284 26.81 -30.40 -3.80
C ARG A 284 25.61 -31.07 -4.48
N LEU A 285 25.71 -31.39 -5.78
CA LEU A 285 24.71 -32.19 -6.51
C LEU A 285 24.71 -33.67 -6.08
N ASP A 286 25.82 -34.20 -5.57
CA ASP A 286 25.90 -35.55 -4.96
C ASP A 286 25.28 -35.59 -3.55
N GLU A 287 25.37 -34.49 -2.80
CA GLU A 287 24.83 -34.35 -1.44
C GLU A 287 23.30 -34.14 -1.39
N THR A 288 22.67 -33.70 -2.49
CA THR A 288 21.27 -33.25 -2.49
C THR A 288 20.56 -33.46 -3.83
N GLU A 289 19.23 -33.66 -3.78
CA GLU A 289 18.33 -33.78 -4.96
C GLU A 289 18.09 -32.45 -5.72
N THR A 290 19.05 -31.53 -5.65
CA THR A 290 18.98 -30.23 -6.33
C THR A 290 19.09 -30.41 -7.85
N TYR A 291 18.28 -29.65 -8.60
CA TYR A 291 18.39 -29.52 -10.06
C TYR A 291 19.23 -28.30 -10.45
N PHE A 292 20.04 -28.42 -11.50
CA PHE A 292 20.92 -27.34 -11.98
C PHE A 292 20.37 -26.73 -13.27
N LEU A 293 19.90 -25.49 -13.22
CA LEU A 293 19.29 -24.78 -14.35
C LEU A 293 20.19 -23.66 -14.87
N TYR A 294 20.52 -23.70 -16.16
CA TYR A 294 21.51 -22.83 -16.80
C TYR A 294 21.21 -22.55 -18.29
N PRO A 295 21.75 -21.49 -18.90
CA PRO A 295 21.59 -21.21 -20.32
C PRO A 295 22.16 -22.32 -21.21
N SER A 296 21.40 -22.75 -22.23
CA SER A 296 21.75 -23.88 -23.11
C SER A 296 23.08 -23.73 -23.85
N LEU A 297 23.57 -22.50 -24.02
CA LEU A 297 24.92 -22.19 -24.53
C LEU A 297 26.04 -22.93 -23.77
N PHE A 298 25.84 -23.25 -22.49
CA PHE A 298 26.87 -23.87 -21.65
C PHE A 298 26.75 -25.39 -21.54
N ASP A 299 25.74 -25.99 -22.17
CA ASP A 299 25.40 -27.41 -22.02
C ASP A 299 26.53 -28.35 -22.43
N VAL A 300 27.25 -28.05 -23.51
CA VAL A 300 28.41 -28.84 -23.96
C VAL A 300 29.54 -28.92 -22.90
N ILE A 301 29.64 -27.94 -22.00
CA ILE A 301 30.62 -27.93 -20.89
C ILE A 301 30.00 -28.57 -19.63
N ALA A 302 28.73 -28.30 -19.36
CA ALA A 302 27.99 -28.89 -18.24
C ALA A 302 27.91 -30.42 -18.38
N GLN A 303 27.42 -30.95 -19.50
CA GLN A 303 27.33 -32.39 -19.77
C GLN A 303 28.71 -33.06 -19.70
N ARG A 304 29.78 -32.41 -20.20
CA ARG A 304 31.14 -32.96 -20.19
C ARG A 304 31.72 -33.11 -18.79
N GLU A 305 31.46 -32.17 -17.88
CA GLU A 305 32.09 -32.13 -16.55
C GLU A 305 31.15 -32.53 -15.41
N LEU A 306 29.85 -32.71 -15.69
CA LEU A 306 28.79 -33.09 -14.73
C LEU A 306 27.90 -34.24 -15.24
N SER A 307 28.39 -35.08 -16.17
CA SER A 307 27.65 -36.19 -16.81
C SER A 307 26.97 -37.17 -15.84
N LYS A 308 27.50 -37.33 -14.62
CA LYS A 308 26.89 -38.11 -13.53
C LYS A 308 25.46 -37.64 -13.19
N PHE A 309 25.14 -36.38 -13.48
CA PHE A 309 23.91 -35.69 -13.07
C PHE A 309 23.02 -35.26 -14.26
N SER A 310 23.22 -35.82 -15.47
CA SER A 310 22.53 -35.39 -16.70
C SER A 310 20.99 -35.46 -16.65
N ASP A 311 20.41 -36.21 -15.71
CA ASP A 311 18.99 -36.25 -15.40
C ASP A 311 18.48 -34.97 -14.68
N ARG A 312 19.36 -34.35 -13.88
CA ARG A 312 19.13 -33.13 -13.10
C ARG A 312 19.74 -31.86 -13.71
N LEU A 313 20.46 -31.99 -14.83
CA LEU A 313 20.91 -30.88 -15.66
C LEU A 313 19.75 -30.33 -16.52
N LEU A 314 19.49 -29.02 -16.42
CA LEU A 314 18.39 -28.33 -17.11
C LEU A 314 18.91 -27.18 -17.98
N PRO A 315 19.43 -27.45 -19.19
CA PRO A 315 19.76 -26.41 -20.17
C PRO A 315 18.51 -25.72 -20.71
N VAL A 316 18.46 -24.39 -20.69
CA VAL A 316 17.31 -23.57 -21.14
C VAL A 316 17.71 -22.58 -22.24
N PRO A 317 16.99 -22.47 -23.37
CA PRO A 317 17.24 -21.45 -24.39
C PRO A 317 17.11 -20.02 -23.87
N GLU A 318 17.92 -19.11 -24.40
CA GLU A 318 17.95 -17.68 -24.04
C GLU A 318 17.49 -16.81 -25.22
N GLU A 319 16.60 -15.86 -24.96
CA GLU A 319 16.12 -14.86 -25.93
C GLU A 319 16.10 -13.47 -25.27
N TYR A 320 16.48 -12.40 -25.99
CA TYR A 320 16.31 -11.05 -25.45
C TYR A 320 14.82 -10.68 -25.37
N TYR A 321 14.28 -10.56 -24.14
CA TYR A 321 12.97 -9.97 -23.91
C TYR A 321 12.83 -9.37 -22.50
N GLU A 322 12.04 -8.31 -22.38
CA GLU A 322 11.94 -7.50 -21.17
C GLU A 322 10.77 -7.96 -20.27
N LYS A 323 10.94 -9.13 -19.65
CA LYS A 323 10.07 -9.65 -18.58
C LYS A 323 10.80 -10.62 -17.64
N ILE A 324 10.83 -10.30 -16.34
CA ILE A 324 11.49 -11.11 -15.29
C ILE A 324 10.60 -12.20 -14.68
N ASN A 325 9.28 -12.14 -14.89
CA ASN A 325 8.30 -13.04 -14.26
C ASN A 325 7.60 -13.94 -15.31
N THR A 326 8.39 -14.49 -16.24
CA THR A 326 7.94 -15.53 -17.17
C THR A 326 7.71 -16.84 -16.42
N ASP A 327 6.55 -17.45 -16.62
CA ASP A 327 6.26 -18.81 -16.17
C ASP A 327 6.97 -19.82 -17.10
N LEU A 328 8.09 -20.36 -16.63
CA LEU A 328 8.94 -21.29 -17.38
C LEU A 328 8.25 -22.63 -17.70
N THR A 329 7.15 -22.97 -17.01
CA THR A 329 6.34 -24.15 -17.39
C THR A 329 5.48 -23.91 -18.63
N LYS A 330 5.28 -22.63 -19.01
CA LYS A 330 4.53 -22.21 -20.21
C LYS A 330 5.45 -21.77 -21.35
N LYS A 331 6.44 -20.91 -21.07
CA LYS A 331 7.50 -20.55 -22.02
C LYS A 331 8.86 -20.93 -21.42
N PHE A 332 9.38 -22.10 -21.80
CA PHE A 332 10.66 -22.62 -21.31
C PHE A 332 11.85 -21.95 -22.03
N ILE A 333 11.95 -20.62 -21.89
CA ILE A 333 12.98 -19.76 -22.47
C ILE A 333 13.25 -18.63 -21.48
N ILE A 334 14.53 -18.42 -21.14
CA ILE A 334 14.97 -17.39 -20.19
C ILE A 334 15.23 -16.04 -20.90
N PRO A 335 15.01 -14.90 -20.23
CA PRO A 335 15.28 -13.59 -20.80
C PRO A 335 16.77 -13.26 -20.75
N GLY A 336 17.35 -12.90 -21.90
CA GLY A 336 18.75 -12.47 -22.03
C GLY A 336 19.02 -11.08 -21.45
N LEU A 337 18.93 -10.96 -20.13
CA LEU A 337 19.13 -9.73 -19.36
C LEU A 337 20.50 -9.70 -18.68
N ASN A 338 20.85 -8.54 -18.12
CA ASN A 338 22.23 -8.17 -17.75
C ASN A 338 22.86 -8.97 -16.59
N ASN A 339 22.15 -9.87 -15.89
CA ASN A 339 22.70 -10.70 -14.81
C ASN A 339 21.86 -11.94 -14.47
N VAL A 340 22.47 -12.88 -13.74
CA VAL A 340 21.84 -14.11 -13.22
C VAL A 340 20.57 -13.84 -12.38
N LEU A 341 20.45 -12.67 -11.73
CA LEU A 341 19.24 -12.30 -10.99
C LEU A 341 18.04 -12.12 -11.94
N ALA A 342 18.20 -11.29 -12.98
CA ALA A 342 17.16 -10.99 -13.95
C ALA A 342 16.88 -12.16 -14.92
N SER A 343 17.92 -12.87 -15.34
CA SER A 343 17.84 -13.90 -16.38
C SER A 343 17.45 -15.29 -15.86
N LEU A 344 17.81 -15.64 -14.61
CA LEU A 344 17.62 -17.00 -14.08
C LEU A 344 16.79 -17.02 -12.79
N LEU A 345 17.20 -16.28 -11.76
CA LEU A 345 16.57 -16.36 -10.44
C LEU A 345 15.12 -15.84 -10.42
N LEU A 346 14.86 -14.65 -10.98
CA LEU A 346 13.52 -14.05 -10.95
C LEU A 346 12.50 -14.83 -11.79
N PRO A 347 12.80 -15.31 -13.02
CA PRO A 347 11.88 -16.17 -13.78
C PRO A 347 11.57 -17.50 -13.08
N LEU A 348 12.59 -18.15 -12.52
CA LEU A 348 12.44 -19.42 -11.81
C LEU A 348 11.63 -19.26 -10.51
N ALA A 349 11.92 -18.22 -9.72
CA ALA A 349 11.15 -17.90 -8.52
C ALA A 349 9.69 -17.55 -8.85
N SER A 350 9.47 -16.77 -9.91
CA SER A 350 8.13 -16.40 -10.41
C SER A 350 7.32 -17.59 -10.93
N THR A 351 8.01 -18.64 -11.41
CA THR A 351 7.39 -19.91 -11.80
C THR A 351 6.93 -20.72 -10.59
N LEU A 352 7.53 -20.52 -9.41
CA LEU A 352 7.21 -21.22 -8.17
C LEU A 352 6.20 -20.50 -7.29
N SER A 353 6.38 -19.19 -7.04
CA SER A 353 5.46 -18.38 -6.23
C SER A 353 5.37 -16.92 -6.71
N LYS A 354 4.26 -16.26 -6.36
CA LYS A 354 4.13 -14.81 -6.43
C LYS A 354 4.84 -14.07 -5.29
N GLN A 355 5.15 -14.72 -4.18
CA GLN A 355 5.89 -14.13 -3.05
C GLN A 355 7.37 -14.50 -3.13
N ILE A 356 8.21 -13.54 -3.50
CA ILE A 356 9.63 -13.73 -3.77
C ILE A 356 10.46 -12.93 -2.75
N TYR A 357 11.39 -13.63 -2.11
CA TYR A 357 12.22 -13.13 -1.02
C TYR A 357 13.69 -13.20 -1.41
N LEU A 358 14.43 -12.13 -1.12
CA LEU A 358 15.79 -11.93 -1.60
C LEU A 358 16.77 -11.81 -0.43
N TRP A 359 17.81 -12.65 -0.44
CA TRP A 359 18.93 -12.65 0.51
C TRP A 359 20.28 -12.71 -0.21
N GLY A 360 21.35 -12.11 0.32
CA GLY A 360 22.66 -12.11 -0.33
C GLY A 360 22.79 -11.11 -1.50
N PHE A 361 21.92 -10.12 -1.60
CA PHE A 361 21.95 -9.09 -2.67
C PHE A 361 22.50 -7.75 -2.17
N ASP A 362 23.61 -7.79 -1.45
CA ASP A 362 24.22 -6.63 -0.79
C ASP A 362 24.63 -5.53 -1.78
N GLY A 363 25.08 -5.89 -2.99
CA GLY A 363 25.49 -4.93 -4.02
C GLY A 363 26.98 -4.57 -3.99
N ARG A 364 27.25 -3.28 -4.14
CA ARG A 364 28.59 -2.67 -4.12
C ARG A 364 28.55 -1.44 -3.22
N ALA A 365 29.35 -1.42 -2.16
CA ALA A 365 29.49 -0.30 -1.25
C ALA A 365 30.49 0.75 -1.77
N HIS A 366 30.53 1.91 -1.11
CA HIS A 366 31.60 2.89 -1.34
C HIS A 366 32.95 2.29 -0.94
N GLY A 367 33.89 2.24 -1.90
CA GLY A 367 35.24 1.69 -1.72
C GLY A 367 35.45 0.27 -2.28
N ASP A 368 34.40 -0.45 -2.67
CA ASP A 368 34.55 -1.80 -3.24
C ASP A 368 35.26 -1.77 -4.61
N LYS A 369 36.31 -2.59 -4.76
CA LYS A 369 37.19 -2.59 -5.94
C LYS A 369 36.60 -3.30 -7.18
N LEU A 370 35.51 -4.04 -7.03
CA LEU A 370 34.86 -4.83 -8.10
C LEU A 370 33.41 -4.40 -8.30
N PHE A 371 32.76 -4.92 -9.35
CA PHE A 371 31.37 -4.58 -9.71
C PHE A 371 30.33 -5.08 -8.69
N TRP A 372 30.71 -6.04 -7.85
CA TRP A 372 29.88 -6.64 -6.81
C TRP A 372 30.76 -7.12 -5.66
N LYS A 373 30.36 -6.86 -4.40
CA LYS A 373 31.03 -7.43 -3.22
C LYS A 373 30.47 -8.82 -2.96
N ASN A 374 31.32 -9.83 -3.04
CA ASN A 374 31.00 -11.19 -2.64
C ASN A 374 31.36 -11.44 -1.17
N SER A 375 30.73 -12.44 -0.56
CA SER A 375 31.15 -13.07 0.69
C SER A 375 32.52 -13.75 0.51
N GLU A 376 33.40 -13.59 1.50
CA GLU A 376 34.74 -14.19 1.49
C GLU A 376 34.72 -15.67 1.92
N LYS A 377 33.61 -16.12 2.52
CA LYS A 377 33.33 -17.53 2.86
C LYS A 377 32.69 -18.29 1.69
N HIS A 378 31.74 -17.66 0.99
CA HIS A 378 30.90 -18.30 -0.04
C HIS A 378 31.33 -18.05 -1.49
N THR A 379 32.54 -17.55 -1.72
CA THR A 379 33.15 -17.32 -3.04
C THR A 379 34.65 -17.66 -2.98
N TYR A 380 35.40 -17.58 -4.09
CA TYR A 380 36.85 -17.84 -4.14
C TYR A 380 37.70 -16.55 -4.32
N PRO A 381 37.78 -15.61 -3.34
CA PRO A 381 38.53 -14.35 -3.48
C PRO A 381 39.96 -14.50 -3.98
N HIS A 382 40.68 -15.53 -3.52
CA HIS A 382 42.08 -15.78 -3.89
C HIS A 382 42.29 -16.16 -5.36
N LEU A 383 41.24 -16.60 -6.07
CA LEU A 383 41.28 -16.94 -7.49
C LEU A 383 40.80 -15.77 -8.39
N ILE A 384 40.29 -14.68 -7.82
CA ILE A 384 39.83 -13.52 -8.59
C ILE A 384 40.97 -12.84 -9.37
N PRO A 385 42.20 -12.65 -8.85
CA PRO A 385 43.29 -12.03 -9.61
C PRO A 385 43.70 -12.82 -10.86
N GLU A 386 43.62 -14.16 -10.82
CA GLU A 386 43.81 -15.02 -12.00
C GLU A 386 42.69 -14.79 -13.03
N LEU A 387 41.43 -14.78 -12.57
CA LEU A 387 40.27 -14.53 -13.42
C LEU A 387 40.32 -13.14 -14.09
N GLN A 388 40.78 -12.11 -13.37
CA GLN A 388 41.03 -10.77 -13.92
C GLN A 388 42.16 -10.75 -14.95
N LYS A 389 43.24 -11.50 -14.74
CA LYS A 389 44.34 -11.63 -15.71
C LYS A 389 43.92 -12.39 -16.96
N ALA A 390 43.02 -13.37 -16.83
CA ALA A 390 42.51 -14.17 -17.95
C ALA A 390 41.50 -13.42 -18.83
N HIS A 391 40.69 -12.51 -18.25
CA HIS A 391 39.60 -11.81 -18.92
C HIS A 391 39.58 -10.27 -18.63
N PRO A 392 40.68 -9.52 -18.83
CA PRO A 392 40.78 -8.11 -18.43
C PRO A 392 39.72 -7.19 -19.08
N ALA A 393 39.34 -7.43 -20.34
CA ALA A 393 38.30 -6.66 -21.02
C ALA A 393 36.93 -6.69 -20.30
N PHE A 394 36.57 -7.83 -19.71
CA PHE A 394 35.34 -7.99 -18.93
C PHE A 394 35.34 -7.03 -17.74
N PHE A 395 36.42 -7.02 -16.95
CA PHE A 395 36.49 -6.24 -15.72
C PHE A 395 36.53 -4.72 -15.99
N GLU A 396 37.30 -4.25 -16.99
CA GLU A 396 37.29 -2.84 -17.38
C GLU A 396 35.94 -2.43 -18.01
N HIS A 397 35.23 -3.33 -18.72
CA HIS A 397 33.91 -2.99 -19.25
C HIS A 397 32.85 -2.79 -18.15
N TYR A 398 32.93 -3.54 -17.05
CA TYR A 398 31.95 -3.50 -15.96
C TYR A 398 32.32 -2.54 -14.82
N VAL A 399 33.61 -2.26 -14.61
CA VAL A 399 34.14 -1.29 -13.62
C VAL A 399 35.18 -0.36 -14.28
N PRO A 400 34.83 0.38 -15.34
CA PRO A 400 35.80 1.25 -16.01
C PRO A 400 36.27 2.35 -15.07
N GLN A 401 37.53 2.77 -15.20
CA GLN A 401 38.11 3.80 -14.32
C GLN A 401 37.29 5.09 -14.27
N LYS A 402 36.60 5.44 -15.38
CA LYS A 402 35.77 6.65 -15.52
C LYS A 402 34.33 6.51 -15.00
N ASP A 403 33.84 5.29 -14.75
CA ASP A 403 32.52 5.05 -14.15
C ASP A 403 32.47 3.70 -13.43
N SER A 404 33.04 3.65 -12.21
CA SER A 404 33.07 2.42 -11.41
C SER A 404 31.67 1.87 -11.01
N ASN A 405 30.59 2.61 -11.27
CA ASN A 405 29.21 2.18 -11.02
C ASN A 405 28.47 1.71 -12.29
N ARG A 406 29.16 1.61 -13.44
CA ARG A 406 28.58 1.20 -14.74
C ARG A 406 27.77 -0.09 -14.65
N TYR A 407 28.33 -1.17 -14.07
CA TYR A 407 27.59 -2.43 -13.87
C TYR A 407 26.33 -2.26 -13.01
N ILE A 408 26.41 -1.54 -11.89
CA ILE A 408 25.27 -1.33 -10.98
C ILE A 408 24.15 -0.55 -11.70
N LYS A 409 24.50 0.48 -12.49
CA LYS A 409 23.54 1.22 -13.33
C LYS A 409 22.87 0.31 -14.38
N MET A 410 23.64 -0.57 -15.02
CA MET A 410 23.14 -1.40 -16.13
C MET A 410 22.35 -2.62 -15.66
N ALA A 411 22.82 -3.31 -14.61
CA ALA A 411 22.27 -4.59 -14.15
C ALA A 411 21.31 -4.45 -12.95
N PHE A 412 21.35 -3.33 -12.23
CA PHE A 412 20.51 -3.06 -11.06
C PHE A 412 19.87 -1.65 -11.08
N GLY A 413 19.96 -0.91 -12.19
CA GLY A 413 19.33 0.41 -12.36
C GLY A 413 17.89 0.34 -12.87
N GLU A 414 17.51 1.34 -13.65
CA GLU A 414 16.11 1.64 -13.99
C GLU A 414 15.38 0.50 -14.71
N LEU A 415 16.05 -0.23 -15.62
CA LEU A 415 15.43 -1.35 -16.34
C LEU A 415 14.95 -2.45 -15.38
N LEU A 416 15.79 -2.85 -14.41
CA LEU A 416 15.39 -3.85 -13.41
C LEU A 416 14.25 -3.34 -12.52
N ASP A 417 14.28 -2.06 -12.15
CA ASP A 417 13.23 -1.44 -11.32
C ASP A 417 11.88 -1.39 -12.05
N GLN A 418 11.88 -1.00 -13.33
CA GLN A 418 10.69 -1.00 -14.18
C GLN A 418 10.12 -2.42 -14.37
N LEU A 419 10.98 -3.42 -14.54
CA LEU A 419 10.58 -4.83 -14.67
C LEU A 419 10.01 -5.40 -13.38
N LEU A 420 10.57 -5.04 -12.22
CA LEU A 420 10.01 -5.37 -10.91
C LEU A 420 8.66 -4.67 -10.69
N ILE A 421 8.53 -3.37 -10.98
CA ILE A 421 7.26 -2.62 -10.89
C ILE A 421 6.17 -3.23 -11.79
N LYS A 422 6.55 -3.69 -13.00
CA LYS A 422 5.63 -4.35 -13.94
C LYS A 422 5.14 -5.70 -13.37
N ALA A 423 6.02 -6.51 -12.81
CA ALA A 423 5.65 -7.76 -12.15
C ALA A 423 4.83 -7.52 -10.85
N GLU A 424 5.12 -6.47 -10.10
CA GLU A 424 4.36 -6.07 -8.90
C GLU A 424 2.91 -5.68 -9.25
N ARG A 425 2.69 -5.02 -10.40
CA ARG A 425 1.35 -4.77 -10.95
C ARG A 425 0.63 -6.04 -11.44
N GLU A 426 1.37 -7.08 -11.82
CA GLU A 426 0.85 -8.43 -12.08
C GLU A 426 0.61 -9.25 -10.80
N GLY A 427 0.76 -8.63 -9.62
CA GLY A 427 0.46 -9.18 -8.30
C GLY A 427 1.58 -10.01 -7.68
N PHE A 428 2.81 -9.91 -8.18
CA PHE A 428 4.00 -10.46 -7.53
C PHE A 428 4.46 -9.53 -6.39
N THR A 429 5.19 -10.07 -5.42
CA THR A 429 5.84 -9.27 -4.36
C THR A 429 7.30 -9.66 -4.25
N PHE A 430 8.19 -8.67 -4.25
CA PHE A 430 9.62 -8.85 -4.10
C PHE A 430 10.05 -8.20 -2.78
N THR A 431 10.61 -8.99 -1.86
CA THR A 431 11.00 -8.53 -0.52
C THR A 431 12.49 -8.74 -0.31
N MET A 432 13.25 -7.65 -0.25
CA MET A 432 14.63 -7.69 0.25
C MET A 432 14.60 -7.87 1.77
N MET A 433 15.26 -8.92 2.24
CA MET A 433 15.27 -9.29 3.66
C MET A 433 16.44 -8.67 4.46
N HIS A 434 17.36 -8.01 3.78
CA HIS A 434 18.46 -7.23 4.34
C HIS A 434 18.70 -5.97 3.50
N LYS A 435 19.47 -5.02 4.04
CA LYS A 435 19.83 -3.78 3.32
C LYS A 435 20.71 -4.09 2.10
N SER A 436 20.49 -3.35 1.01
CA SER A 436 21.30 -3.39 -0.22
C SER A 436 21.85 -2.00 -0.54
N TRP A 437 23.04 -1.94 -1.11
CA TRP A 437 23.61 -0.73 -1.70
C TRP A 437 23.01 -0.42 -3.08
N THR A 438 22.29 -1.36 -3.70
CA THR A 438 21.58 -1.11 -4.96
C THR A 438 20.22 -0.45 -4.68
N THR A 439 19.98 0.72 -5.25
CA THR A 439 18.76 1.53 -5.00
C THR A 439 17.48 0.76 -5.35
N THR A 440 17.45 0.06 -6.48
CA THR A 440 16.33 -0.75 -6.97
C THR A 440 15.91 -1.86 -6.01
N LEU A 441 16.87 -2.53 -5.36
CA LEU A 441 16.55 -3.56 -4.37
C LEU A 441 16.28 -2.92 -3.00
N GLN A 442 16.97 -1.85 -2.64
CA GLN A 442 16.74 -1.12 -1.39
C GLN A 442 15.34 -0.48 -1.31
N LYS A 443 14.69 -0.13 -2.44
CA LYS A 443 13.26 0.23 -2.51
C LYS A 443 12.32 -0.89 -2.00
N ARG A 444 12.78 -2.14 -2.06
CA ARG A 444 12.05 -3.36 -1.66
C ARG A 444 12.54 -3.93 -0.33
N PHE A 445 13.48 -3.24 0.34
CA PHE A 445 13.88 -3.60 1.70
C PHE A 445 12.80 -3.22 2.68
N ARG A 446 12.18 -4.23 3.30
CA ARG A 446 11.29 -4.02 4.43
C ARG A 446 12.14 -4.03 5.69
N ASN A 447 12.21 -2.90 6.38
CA ASN A 447 12.86 -2.78 7.68
C ASN A 447 11.97 -3.39 8.78
N ASP A 448 11.58 -4.65 8.58
CA ASP A 448 10.99 -5.49 9.60
C ASP A 448 12.10 -5.84 10.61
N ASN A 449 12.28 -4.98 11.62
CA ASN A 449 13.24 -5.20 12.72
C ASN A 449 13.00 -6.54 13.46
N ASN A 450 11.85 -7.17 13.24
CA ASN A 450 11.52 -8.52 13.69
C ASN A 450 12.31 -9.65 12.97
N VAL A 451 12.91 -9.40 11.80
CA VAL A 451 13.62 -10.45 11.01
C VAL A 451 14.93 -10.90 11.67
N LEU A 452 15.55 -10.05 12.50
CA LEU A 452 16.80 -10.36 13.21
C LEU A 452 16.61 -10.73 14.69
N THR A 453 15.38 -10.68 15.21
CA THR A 453 15.02 -11.27 16.50
C THR A 453 14.09 -12.46 16.28
N SER A 454 14.70 -13.64 16.03
CA SER A 454 14.14 -14.98 16.18
C SER A 454 12.61 -15.08 16.27
N ASP A 455 11.93 -15.57 15.23
CA ASP A 455 10.47 -15.50 15.10
C ASP A 455 9.67 -16.50 16.00
N TYR A 456 10.12 -16.69 17.25
CA TYR A 456 9.36 -17.28 18.35
C TYR A 456 7.99 -16.58 18.57
N GLN A 457 7.78 -15.42 17.95
CA GLN A 457 6.54 -14.65 17.96
C GLN A 457 5.51 -15.16 16.94
N SER A 458 5.92 -15.66 15.76
CA SER A 458 5.01 -16.26 14.77
C SER A 458 4.52 -17.63 15.21
N PHE A 459 5.40 -18.41 15.86
CA PHE A 459 5.10 -19.72 16.43
C PHE A 459 3.80 -19.78 17.26
N PHE A 460 3.50 -18.75 18.05
CA PHE A 460 2.24 -18.69 18.80
C PHE A 460 1.01 -18.65 17.89
N ALA A 461 1.06 -17.94 16.76
CA ALA A 461 -0.01 -17.96 15.77
C ALA A 461 -0.06 -19.28 15.00
N GLU A 462 1.09 -19.85 14.64
CA GLU A 462 1.22 -21.11 13.90
C GLU A 462 0.63 -22.29 14.68
N ARG A 463 1.00 -22.45 15.97
CA ARG A 463 0.39 -23.44 16.87
C ARG A 463 -0.93 -22.96 17.53
N LYS A 464 -1.40 -21.76 17.21
CA LYS A 464 -2.59 -21.09 17.79
C LYS A 464 -2.55 -20.92 19.32
N LEU A 465 -1.38 -21.02 19.95
CA LEU A 465 -1.18 -20.98 21.40
C LEU A 465 -1.26 -19.55 21.96
N CYS A 466 -1.92 -19.39 23.11
CA CYS A 466 -1.88 -18.14 23.87
C CYS A 466 -0.51 -17.99 24.58
N PRO A 467 0.19 -16.84 24.48
CA PRO A 467 1.49 -16.66 25.14
C PRO A 467 1.38 -16.44 26.66
N ASN A 468 0.24 -15.96 27.17
CA ASN A 468 0.09 -15.57 28.58
C ASN A 468 0.48 -16.66 29.59
N PRO A 469 0.00 -17.93 29.50
CA PRO A 469 0.33 -18.99 30.45
C PRO A 469 1.82 -19.39 30.50
N PHE A 470 2.61 -18.94 29.53
CA PHE A 470 4.04 -19.25 29.38
C PHE A 470 4.94 -18.02 29.57
N ILE A 471 4.38 -16.81 29.70
CA ILE A 471 5.15 -15.56 29.77
C ILE A 471 4.76 -14.62 30.93
N SER A 472 3.47 -14.54 31.32
CA SER A 472 2.95 -13.41 32.12
C SER A 472 2.15 -13.81 33.36
N LEU A 473 2.29 -13.01 34.42
CA LEU A 473 1.47 -13.04 35.63
C LEU A 473 0.81 -11.67 35.90
N GLU A 474 -0.33 -11.68 36.56
CA GLU A 474 -1.08 -10.49 37.00
C GLU A 474 -1.53 -10.72 38.45
N ILE A 475 -1.30 -9.74 39.34
CA ILE A 475 -1.57 -9.86 40.78
C ILE A 475 -2.54 -8.77 41.24
N ASN A 476 -3.65 -9.18 41.86
CA ASN A 476 -4.72 -8.28 42.28
C ASN A 476 -4.64 -7.85 43.76
N ARG A 477 -5.54 -6.95 44.17
CA ARG A 477 -5.60 -6.34 45.53
C ARG A 477 -5.72 -7.31 46.72
N ILE A 478 -6.03 -8.59 46.47
CA ILE A 478 -6.12 -9.64 47.51
C ILE A 478 -5.05 -10.73 47.35
N GLY A 479 -3.98 -10.43 46.60
CA GLY A 479 -2.83 -11.32 46.39
C GLY A 479 -3.08 -12.50 45.45
N LYS A 480 -4.30 -12.66 44.92
CA LYS A 480 -4.61 -13.72 43.94
C LYS A 480 -3.91 -13.43 42.61
N VAL A 481 -3.35 -14.49 42.03
CA VAL A 481 -2.54 -14.45 40.81
C VAL A 481 -3.32 -15.04 39.64
N SER A 482 -3.40 -14.31 38.53
CA SER A 482 -3.87 -14.77 37.21
C SER A 482 -2.74 -14.67 36.17
N VAL A 483 -2.98 -15.12 34.93
CA VAL A 483 -2.03 -14.95 33.79
C VAL A 483 -2.43 -13.81 32.86
N CYS A 484 -3.65 -13.30 33.02
CA CYS A 484 -4.24 -12.17 32.32
C CYS A 484 -5.50 -11.71 33.08
N CYS A 485 -6.13 -10.63 32.59
CA CYS A 485 -7.35 -10.06 33.14
C CYS A 485 -8.42 -11.15 33.45
N PRO A 486 -8.76 -11.40 34.73
CA PRO A 486 -9.64 -12.50 35.11
C PRO A 486 -11.00 -12.48 34.42
N GLU A 487 -11.54 -11.32 34.07
CA GLU A 487 -12.85 -11.24 33.41
C GLU A 487 -12.86 -11.68 31.94
N ARG A 488 -11.69 -12.02 31.36
CA ARG A 488 -11.55 -12.71 30.08
C ARG A 488 -11.52 -14.24 30.21
N MET A 489 -11.50 -14.77 31.44
CA MET A 489 -11.40 -16.20 31.74
C MET A 489 -12.70 -16.74 32.38
N ASN A 490 -12.95 -18.04 32.21
CA ASN A 490 -14.04 -18.74 32.88
C ASN A 490 -13.70 -18.97 34.36
N ASP A 491 -14.70 -19.02 35.25
CA ASP A 491 -14.48 -18.85 36.70
C ASP A 491 -13.51 -19.86 37.33
N GLY A 492 -13.50 -21.12 36.86
CA GLY A 492 -12.54 -22.15 37.31
C GLY A 492 -11.08 -21.86 36.97
N TYR A 493 -10.81 -20.98 35.98
CA TYR A 493 -9.48 -20.61 35.49
C TYR A 493 -9.11 -19.16 35.81
N LYS A 494 -9.90 -18.42 36.60
CA LYS A 494 -9.59 -17.02 36.93
C LYS A 494 -8.32 -16.82 37.77
N TYR A 495 -7.93 -17.80 38.60
CA TYR A 495 -6.83 -17.67 39.55
C TYR A 495 -6.05 -18.97 39.80
N PHE A 496 -4.72 -18.89 39.78
CA PHE A 496 -3.80 -20.03 39.88
C PHE A 496 -3.15 -20.19 41.26
N GLY A 497 -3.04 -19.10 42.03
CA GLY A 497 -2.50 -19.11 43.38
C GLY A 497 -2.77 -17.81 44.14
N ASN A 498 -2.18 -17.67 45.33
CA ASN A 498 -2.18 -16.43 46.11
C ASN A 498 -0.83 -16.23 46.79
N ILE A 499 -0.23 -15.03 46.63
CA ILE A 499 1.11 -14.69 47.13
C ILE A 499 1.24 -14.64 48.65
N ILE A 500 0.12 -14.64 49.40
CA ILE A 500 0.12 -14.71 50.87
C ILE A 500 0.70 -16.04 51.36
N ASN A 501 0.48 -17.13 50.61
CA ASN A 501 0.76 -18.50 51.04
C ASN A 501 1.84 -19.20 50.20
N HIS A 502 2.24 -18.63 49.07
CA HIS A 502 3.19 -19.23 48.12
C HIS A 502 3.99 -18.13 47.40
N SER A 503 5.19 -18.44 46.93
CA SER A 503 5.94 -17.56 46.02
C SER A 503 5.36 -17.56 44.60
N LEU A 504 5.64 -16.51 43.83
CA LEU A 504 5.36 -16.45 42.40
C LEU A 504 5.95 -17.65 41.64
N ASN A 505 7.08 -18.20 42.07
CA ASN A 505 7.77 -19.31 41.41
C ASN A 505 7.05 -20.66 41.65
N GLU A 506 6.53 -20.89 42.85
CA GLU A 506 5.65 -22.04 43.15
C GLU A 506 4.32 -21.93 42.40
N ILE A 507 3.75 -20.72 42.31
CA ILE A 507 2.53 -20.47 41.55
C ILE A 507 2.79 -20.68 40.04
N TRP A 508 3.96 -20.30 39.54
CA TRP A 508 4.37 -20.42 38.13
C TRP A 508 4.38 -21.86 37.61
N ASN A 509 4.64 -22.84 38.47
CA ASN A 509 4.56 -24.26 38.15
C ASN A 509 3.52 -25.00 39.02
N SER A 510 2.51 -24.30 39.54
CA SER A 510 1.39 -24.90 40.26
C SER A 510 0.58 -25.85 39.36
N LYS A 511 0.00 -26.90 39.96
CA LYS A 511 -0.85 -27.88 39.24
C LYS A 511 -1.98 -27.22 38.42
N LYS A 512 -2.51 -26.08 38.89
CA LYS A 512 -3.55 -25.31 38.17
C LYS A 512 -3.01 -24.64 36.89
N LEU A 513 -1.80 -24.08 36.93
CA LEU A 513 -1.19 -23.43 35.78
C LEU A 513 -0.59 -24.45 34.80
N GLN A 514 -0.07 -25.58 35.29
CA GLN A 514 0.25 -26.74 34.46
C GLN A 514 -0.97 -27.22 33.65
N ASN A 515 -2.14 -27.35 34.31
CA ASN A 515 -3.39 -27.71 33.65
C ASN A 515 -3.82 -26.67 32.59
N LEU A 516 -3.72 -25.37 32.88
CA LEU A 516 -4.00 -24.34 31.87
C LEU A 516 -3.08 -24.48 30.64
N ARG A 517 -1.78 -24.75 30.83
CA ARG A 517 -0.84 -24.98 29.72
C ARG A 517 -1.25 -26.20 28.89
N GLN A 518 -1.68 -27.28 29.52
CA GLN A 518 -2.23 -28.46 28.86
C GLN A 518 -3.46 -28.12 28.01
N VAL A 519 -4.43 -27.41 28.60
CA VAL A 519 -5.64 -26.91 27.91
C VAL A 519 -5.30 -26.01 26.70
N MET A 520 -4.19 -25.26 26.71
CA MET A 520 -3.70 -24.55 25.51
C MET A 520 -3.15 -25.52 24.45
N TYR A 521 -2.31 -26.49 24.83
CA TYR A 521 -1.75 -27.47 23.89
C TYR A 521 -2.83 -28.32 23.20
N ASP A 522 -3.86 -28.70 23.95
CA ASP A 522 -5.00 -29.48 23.44
C ASP A 522 -6.02 -28.62 22.66
N GLY A 523 -5.79 -27.31 22.55
CA GLY A 523 -6.64 -26.37 21.82
C GLY A 523 -8.01 -26.10 22.46
N GLN A 524 -8.21 -26.47 23.72
CA GLN A 524 -9.51 -26.45 24.42
C GLN A 524 -9.84 -25.06 25.00
N TYR A 525 -9.70 -24.02 24.18
CA TYR A 525 -9.78 -22.62 24.61
C TYR A 525 -11.12 -22.26 25.28
N ASP A 526 -12.25 -22.77 24.78
CA ASP A 526 -13.59 -22.44 25.28
C ASP A 526 -13.84 -22.89 26.73
N ILE A 527 -13.05 -23.84 27.24
CA ILE A 527 -13.12 -24.30 28.64
C ILE A 527 -12.49 -23.26 29.59
N SER A 528 -11.48 -22.51 29.14
CA SER A 528 -10.68 -21.59 29.98
C SER A 528 -10.88 -20.10 29.67
N CYS A 529 -11.18 -19.75 28.43
CA CYS A 529 -11.28 -18.39 27.90
C CYS A 529 -12.70 -18.06 27.46
N LYS A 530 -13.12 -16.80 27.65
CA LYS A 530 -14.34 -16.27 27.05
C LYS A 530 -14.09 -15.87 25.57
N PRO A 531 -15.06 -16.02 24.66
CA PRO A 531 -14.85 -15.91 23.21
C PRO A 531 -14.37 -14.52 22.75
N PHE A 532 -14.71 -13.45 23.47
CA PHE A 532 -14.28 -12.08 23.16
C PHE A 532 -12.81 -11.76 23.52
N CYS A 533 -12.02 -12.75 23.97
CA CYS A 533 -10.63 -12.55 24.36
C CYS A 533 -9.76 -12.16 23.14
N PRO A 534 -9.11 -10.97 23.12
CA PRO A 534 -8.36 -10.51 21.94
C PRO A 534 -7.19 -11.41 21.51
N GLN A 535 -6.51 -12.06 22.47
CA GLN A 535 -5.49 -13.07 22.15
C GLN A 535 -6.13 -14.23 21.34
N LEU A 536 -7.26 -14.78 21.82
CA LEU A 536 -7.96 -15.88 21.17
C LEU A 536 -8.50 -15.48 19.78
N LEU A 537 -9.10 -14.29 19.68
CA LEU A 537 -9.61 -13.75 18.40
C LEU A 537 -8.51 -13.49 17.37
N ALA A 538 -7.27 -13.20 17.79
CA ALA A 538 -6.13 -13.12 16.89
C ALA A 538 -5.69 -14.52 16.41
N LEU A 539 -5.55 -15.47 17.34
CA LEU A 539 -5.08 -16.84 17.09
C LEU A 539 -6.06 -17.62 16.20
N GLN A 540 -7.37 -17.50 16.43
CA GLN A 540 -8.42 -18.04 15.56
C GLN A 540 -8.35 -17.52 14.12
N LYS A 541 -7.84 -16.29 13.92
CA LYS A 541 -7.67 -15.63 12.62
C LYS A 541 -6.26 -15.81 12.04
N GLY A 542 -5.42 -16.67 12.64
CA GLY A 542 -4.04 -16.89 12.21
C GLY A 542 -3.12 -15.66 12.35
N LYS A 543 -3.51 -14.67 13.17
CA LYS A 543 -2.72 -13.46 13.42
C LYS A 543 -1.81 -13.63 14.65
N LYS A 544 -0.66 -12.95 14.65
CA LYS A 544 0.21 -12.88 15.85
C LYS A 544 -0.61 -12.31 17.03
N PRO A 545 -0.60 -12.95 18.22
CA PRO A 545 -1.35 -12.48 19.38
C PRO A 545 -0.79 -11.12 19.86
N PRO A 546 -1.65 -10.10 20.07
CA PRO A 546 -1.22 -8.70 20.26
C PRO A 546 -0.37 -8.43 21.51
N TRP A 547 -0.46 -9.27 22.54
CA TRP A 547 0.28 -9.04 23.80
C TRP A 547 1.26 -10.16 24.14
N TYR A 548 2.36 -9.79 24.81
CA TYR A 548 3.37 -10.64 25.47
C TYR A 548 4.18 -11.60 24.60
N SER A 549 3.73 -11.95 23.38
CA SER A 549 4.45 -12.80 22.41
C SER A 549 5.90 -12.36 22.14
N HIS A 550 6.14 -11.05 22.08
CA HIS A 550 7.47 -10.45 21.88
C HIS A 550 8.46 -10.62 23.05
N LEU A 551 8.02 -11.12 24.21
CA LEU A 551 8.86 -11.42 25.37
C LEU A 551 9.35 -12.88 25.38
N CYS A 552 8.93 -13.70 24.42
CA CYS A 552 9.34 -15.10 24.33
C CYS A 552 10.84 -15.22 24.00
N LYS A 553 11.57 -15.91 24.86
CA LYS A 553 13.01 -16.17 24.73
C LYS A 553 13.27 -17.63 24.33
N LYS A 554 14.50 -17.93 23.88
CA LYS A 554 14.88 -19.24 23.31
C LYS A 554 14.63 -20.41 24.29
N ASP A 555 14.86 -20.18 25.58
CA ASP A 555 14.55 -21.11 26.67
C ASP A 555 13.06 -21.49 26.66
N THR A 556 12.17 -20.52 26.88
CA THR A 556 10.72 -20.72 26.91
C THR A 556 10.20 -21.32 25.60
N TYR A 557 10.65 -20.83 24.45
CA TYR A 557 10.31 -21.41 23.13
C TYR A 557 10.67 -22.89 23.02
N THR A 558 11.87 -23.28 23.45
CA THR A 558 12.35 -24.68 23.41
C THR A 558 11.54 -25.59 24.34
N GLU A 559 11.02 -25.05 25.44
CA GLU A 559 10.12 -25.78 26.34
C GLU A 559 8.71 -25.96 25.75
N ILE A 560 8.14 -24.90 25.15
CA ILE A 560 6.81 -24.95 24.52
C ILE A 560 6.83 -25.88 23.29
N LEU A 561 7.91 -25.91 22.50
CA LEU A 561 8.06 -26.85 21.39
C LEU A 561 7.91 -28.32 21.81
N LYS A 562 8.40 -28.65 23.02
CA LYS A 562 8.36 -29.97 23.64
C LYS A 562 7.06 -30.22 24.45
N ASN A 563 6.06 -29.35 24.28
CA ASN A 563 4.79 -29.36 25.00
C ASN A 563 4.92 -29.44 26.54
N LYS A 564 5.97 -28.84 27.12
CA LYS A 564 6.16 -28.84 28.58
C LYS A 564 5.06 -28.05 29.27
N THR A 565 4.46 -28.64 30.31
CA THR A 565 3.53 -27.97 31.25
C THR A 565 4.27 -27.43 32.49
N ILE A 566 5.37 -28.07 32.90
CA ILE A 566 6.33 -27.57 33.91
C ILE A 566 7.49 -26.90 33.17
N LEU A 567 7.74 -25.62 33.44
CA LEU A 567 8.78 -24.82 32.79
C LEU A 567 9.96 -24.59 33.73
N SER A 568 11.19 -24.79 33.25
CA SER A 568 12.40 -24.27 33.92
C SER A 568 12.61 -22.78 33.65
N SER A 569 12.07 -22.25 32.54
CA SER A 569 12.04 -20.82 32.25
C SER A 569 10.99 -20.09 33.11
N SER A 570 11.41 -19.00 33.77
CA SER A 570 10.53 -18.19 34.62
C SER A 570 9.59 -17.29 33.81
N TYR A 571 8.59 -16.71 34.47
CA TYR A 571 7.77 -15.64 33.91
C TYR A 571 8.64 -14.44 33.54
N LYS A 572 8.35 -13.80 32.40
CA LYS A 572 9.09 -12.63 31.90
C LYS A 572 8.28 -11.33 31.99
N SER A 573 7.02 -11.41 32.42
CA SER A 573 6.11 -10.26 32.57
C SER A 573 5.31 -10.33 33.88
N ILE A 574 5.18 -9.20 34.58
CA ILE A 574 4.29 -9.02 35.73
C ILE A 574 3.44 -7.75 35.57
N SER A 575 2.12 -7.85 35.75
CA SER A 575 1.22 -6.71 35.90
C SER A 575 0.78 -6.53 37.35
N VAL A 576 1.00 -5.31 37.88
CA VAL A 576 0.78 -4.91 39.28
C VAL A 576 -0.58 -4.24 39.41
N ALA A 577 -1.63 -5.03 39.67
CA ALA A 577 -3.02 -4.59 39.86
C ALA A 577 -3.45 -4.62 41.35
N SER A 578 -2.46 -4.60 42.26
CA SER A 578 -2.58 -4.80 43.71
C SER A 578 -2.96 -3.54 44.50
N ASP A 579 -2.86 -2.35 43.92
CA ASP A 579 -3.56 -1.16 44.41
C ASP A 579 -4.56 -0.65 43.37
N GLY A 580 -5.68 -0.12 43.86
CA GLY A 580 -6.74 0.50 43.08
C GLY A 580 -6.94 1.98 43.38
N SER A 581 -6.07 2.62 44.17
CA SER A 581 -6.18 4.04 44.52
C SER A 581 -6.12 4.92 43.27
N CYS A 582 -7.03 5.88 43.12
CA CYS A 582 -7.10 6.75 41.93
C CYS A 582 -7.63 8.14 42.28
N ASN A 583 -7.15 9.16 41.57
CA ASN A 583 -7.63 10.54 41.71
C ASN A 583 -9.05 10.76 41.14
N LEU A 584 -9.58 9.83 40.35
CA LEU A 584 -10.88 9.91 39.64
C LEU A 584 -11.90 8.86 40.10
N ASN A 585 -13.18 9.11 39.83
CA ASN A 585 -14.26 8.11 39.92
C ASN A 585 -14.99 7.95 38.57
N CYS A 586 -14.26 7.46 37.56
CA CYS A 586 -14.78 7.25 36.20
C CYS A 586 -15.99 6.30 36.18
N ILE A 587 -16.99 6.61 35.34
CA ILE A 587 -18.32 5.96 35.37
C ILE A 587 -18.31 4.44 35.17
N MET A 588 -17.32 3.88 34.49
CA MET A 588 -17.14 2.44 34.28
C MET A 588 -16.22 1.76 35.30
N CYS A 589 -15.61 2.52 36.22
CA CYS A 589 -14.53 2.04 37.10
C CYS A 589 -14.88 2.01 38.59
N ARG A 590 -15.79 2.87 39.07
CA ARG A 590 -16.23 2.99 40.48
C ARG A 590 -17.29 4.06 40.66
N HIS A 591 -18.21 3.86 41.60
CA HIS A 591 -19.09 4.93 42.07
C HIS A 591 -18.31 6.00 42.86
N GLU A 592 -17.45 5.56 43.78
CA GLU A 592 -16.71 6.42 44.71
C GLU A 592 -15.19 6.42 44.49
N LYS A 593 -14.53 7.48 44.94
CA LYS A 593 -13.08 7.67 44.80
C LYS A 593 -12.30 6.89 45.86
N LYS A 594 -11.57 5.85 45.47
CA LYS A 594 -10.61 5.17 46.36
C LYS A 594 -9.37 6.05 46.57
N VAL A 595 -9.27 6.65 47.76
CA VAL A 595 -8.20 7.60 48.15
C VAL A 595 -6.88 6.92 48.52
N ARG A 596 -6.92 5.75 49.18
CA ARG A 596 -5.73 5.02 49.67
C ARG A 596 -5.98 3.51 49.74
N PRO A 597 -4.95 2.66 49.75
CA PRO A 597 -5.10 1.25 50.14
C PRO A 597 -5.47 1.11 51.62
N ASN A 598 -6.11 -0.01 51.97
CA ASN A 598 -6.24 -0.45 53.37
C ASN A 598 -5.00 -1.26 53.81
N GLU A 599 -4.86 -1.55 55.12
CA GLU A 599 -3.67 -2.22 55.66
C GLU A 599 -3.46 -3.64 55.10
N PHE A 600 -4.53 -4.36 54.75
CA PHE A 600 -4.42 -5.66 54.08
C PHE A 600 -3.84 -5.49 52.67
N GLU A 601 -4.36 -4.56 51.88
CA GLU A 601 -3.83 -4.22 50.55
C GLU A 601 -2.37 -3.75 50.62
N LYS A 602 -1.97 -2.97 51.63
CA LYS A 602 -0.55 -2.62 51.85
C LYS A 602 0.32 -3.86 52.10
N LYS A 603 -0.13 -4.78 52.96
CA LYS A 603 0.56 -6.06 53.22
C LYS A 603 0.73 -6.88 51.93
N ILE A 604 -0.31 -6.95 51.09
CA ILE A 604 -0.24 -7.58 49.76
C ILE A 604 0.79 -6.88 48.86
N ASN A 605 0.79 -5.55 48.81
CA ASN A 605 1.75 -4.79 48.01
C ASN A 605 3.20 -5.01 48.47
N LEU A 606 3.48 -5.01 49.78
CA LEU A 606 4.83 -5.29 50.31
C LEU A 606 5.31 -6.69 49.89
N ILE A 607 4.52 -7.74 50.13
CA ILE A 607 4.85 -9.12 49.73
C ILE A 607 5.10 -9.21 48.22
N LEU A 608 4.28 -8.55 47.40
CA LEU A 608 4.46 -8.51 45.95
C LEU A 608 5.77 -7.81 45.56
N TYR A 609 6.10 -6.68 46.19
CA TYR A 609 7.31 -5.93 45.87
C TYR A 609 8.57 -6.67 46.29
N ASP A 610 8.54 -7.39 47.41
CA ASP A 610 9.63 -8.30 47.82
C ASP A 610 9.84 -9.40 46.77
N GLN A 611 8.77 -10.07 46.33
CA GLN A 611 8.87 -11.13 45.33
C GLN A 611 9.25 -10.63 43.92
N ILE A 612 8.85 -9.41 43.53
CA ILE A 612 9.31 -8.76 42.28
C ILE A 612 10.82 -8.50 42.34
N LEU A 613 11.34 -7.96 43.44
CA LEU A 613 12.75 -7.61 43.57
C LEU A 613 13.64 -8.86 43.68
N LEU A 614 13.19 -9.89 44.38
CA LEU A 614 13.88 -11.20 44.45
C LEU A 614 14.02 -11.90 43.10
N ASN A 615 13.13 -11.63 42.14
CA ASN A 615 13.12 -12.25 40.81
C ASN A 615 13.39 -11.25 39.67
N ILE A 616 13.96 -10.07 39.99
CA ILE A 616 13.99 -8.93 39.06
C ILE A 616 14.78 -9.20 37.77
N SER A 617 15.79 -10.08 37.81
CA SER A 617 16.61 -10.50 36.67
C SER A 617 15.85 -11.37 35.64
N GLU A 618 14.87 -12.14 36.08
CA GLU A 618 14.04 -12.98 35.20
C GLU A 618 12.97 -12.17 34.47
N ILE A 619 12.37 -11.22 35.20
CA ILE A 619 11.38 -10.28 34.67
C ILE A 619 12.04 -9.44 33.57
N SER A 620 11.31 -9.19 32.48
CA SER A 620 11.72 -8.29 31.39
C SER A 620 10.67 -7.22 31.08
N PHE A 621 9.47 -7.34 31.65
CA PHE A 621 8.37 -6.39 31.49
C PHE A 621 7.61 -6.21 32.82
N LEU A 622 7.46 -4.96 33.28
CA LEU A 622 6.62 -4.59 34.41
C LEU A 622 5.50 -3.65 33.93
N GLU A 623 4.26 -4.00 34.23
CA GLU A 623 3.09 -3.15 33.97
C GLU A 623 2.54 -2.61 35.29
N LEU A 624 2.44 -1.28 35.40
CA LEU A 624 2.08 -0.60 36.62
C LEU A 624 0.65 -0.05 36.54
N THR A 625 -0.24 -0.72 37.30
CA THR A 625 -1.66 -0.47 37.57
C THR A 625 -2.62 -0.40 36.38
N GLY A 626 -3.30 -1.53 36.13
CA GLY A 626 -4.58 -1.58 35.42
C GLY A 626 -5.84 -1.36 36.30
N ASN A 627 -5.69 -0.89 37.55
CA ASN A 627 -6.76 -0.89 38.57
C ASN A 627 -6.89 0.44 39.36
N GLY A 628 -5.88 1.32 39.30
CA GLY A 628 -5.84 2.63 39.96
C GLY A 628 -5.24 3.71 39.05
N ASP A 629 -4.43 4.61 39.61
CA ASP A 629 -3.49 5.44 38.85
C ASP A 629 -2.10 5.46 39.52
N PRO A 630 -1.00 5.20 38.76
CA PRO A 630 0.34 5.04 39.33
C PRO A 630 0.93 6.35 39.89
N PHE A 631 0.45 7.52 39.45
CA PHE A 631 0.93 8.82 39.93
C PHE A 631 0.10 9.33 41.12
N TYR A 632 -1.00 8.67 41.45
CA TYR A 632 -1.77 8.86 42.68
C TYR A 632 -1.40 7.84 43.78
N SER A 633 -1.13 6.58 43.43
CA SER A 633 -0.84 5.51 44.39
C SER A 633 0.41 5.79 45.24
N SER A 634 0.28 5.63 46.56
CA SER A 634 1.39 5.62 47.51
C SER A 634 2.29 4.40 47.33
N GLU A 635 1.70 3.23 47.08
CA GLU A 635 2.41 1.95 47.06
C GLU A 635 3.26 1.80 45.80
N ILE A 636 2.75 2.21 44.63
CA ILE A 636 3.55 2.27 43.39
C ILE A 636 4.76 3.19 43.59
N ASN A 637 4.61 4.31 44.29
CA ASN A 637 5.72 5.21 44.64
C ASN A 637 6.72 4.57 45.63
N ILE A 638 6.33 3.57 46.43
CA ILE A 638 7.25 2.72 47.21
C ILE A 638 7.98 1.74 46.28
N LEU A 639 7.27 1.04 45.39
CA LEU A 639 7.89 0.14 44.41
C LEU A 639 8.92 0.87 43.51
N LEU A 640 8.58 2.05 42.98
CA LEU A 640 9.50 2.86 42.17
C LEU A 640 10.75 3.32 42.96
N LYS A 641 10.66 3.52 44.28
CA LYS A 641 11.84 3.79 45.12
C LYS A 641 12.71 2.54 45.23
N ARG A 642 12.13 1.36 45.44
CA ARG A 642 12.86 0.09 45.58
C ARG A 642 13.46 -0.40 44.26
N LEU A 643 12.80 -0.16 43.13
CA LEU A 643 13.35 -0.48 41.80
C LEU A 643 14.64 0.32 41.47
N ARG A 644 14.86 1.47 42.12
CA ARG A 644 16.12 2.24 41.99
C ARG A 644 17.29 1.66 42.80
N THR A 645 17.07 0.65 43.66
CA THR A 645 18.12 0.00 44.45
C THR A 645 18.56 -1.35 43.87
N VAL A 646 18.17 -1.64 42.63
CA VAL A 646 18.52 -2.86 41.88
C VAL A 646 18.80 -2.50 40.42
N SER A 647 19.49 -3.37 39.67
CA SER A 647 19.64 -3.16 38.22
C SER A 647 18.31 -3.34 37.49
N THR A 648 18.00 -2.41 36.59
CA THR A 648 16.73 -2.36 35.83
C THR A 648 16.94 -2.17 34.32
N GLU A 649 18.18 -2.19 33.84
CA GLU A 649 18.58 -1.87 32.44
C GLU A 649 17.99 -2.84 31.40
N HIS A 650 17.59 -4.03 31.84
CA HIS A 650 16.94 -5.06 31.01
C HIS A 650 15.40 -4.95 30.99
N LEU A 651 14.80 -4.14 31.88
CA LEU A 651 13.35 -4.04 32.06
C LEU A 651 12.72 -3.04 31.09
N THR A 652 11.60 -3.43 30.50
CA THR A 652 10.58 -2.48 30.02
C THR A 652 9.60 -2.18 31.16
N ILE A 653 9.29 -0.89 31.41
CA ILE A 653 8.22 -0.50 32.35
C ILE A 653 7.09 0.22 31.59
N ARG A 654 5.86 -0.30 31.70
CA ARG A 654 4.63 0.31 31.17
C ARG A 654 3.81 0.92 32.30
N PHE A 655 3.53 2.22 32.22
CA PHE A 655 2.57 2.90 33.09
C PHE A 655 1.21 3.01 32.39
N ILE A 656 0.13 2.56 33.02
CA ILE A 656 -1.25 2.81 32.58
C ILE A 656 -1.84 3.90 33.48
N THR A 657 -2.34 5.00 32.91
CA THR A 657 -2.69 6.21 33.68
C THR A 657 -3.87 6.98 33.09
N ASN A 658 -4.51 7.83 33.89
CA ASN A 658 -5.42 8.89 33.40
C ASN A 658 -4.71 10.22 33.06
N ALA A 659 -3.38 10.27 33.25
CA ALA A 659 -2.46 11.40 33.01
C ALA A 659 -2.74 12.71 33.79
N GLN A 660 -3.81 12.84 34.57
CA GLN A 660 -4.13 14.10 35.28
C GLN A 660 -3.07 14.55 36.29
N LEU A 661 -2.25 13.63 36.80
CA LEU A 661 -1.18 13.91 37.76
C LEU A 661 0.23 13.81 37.16
N LEU A 662 0.36 13.55 35.86
CA LEU A 662 1.63 13.32 35.17
C LEU A 662 2.33 14.63 34.77
N ASN A 663 2.52 15.51 35.76
CA ASN A 663 3.24 16.77 35.59
C ASN A 663 4.76 16.58 35.50
N LYS A 664 5.49 17.66 35.20
CA LYS A 664 6.96 17.69 35.05
C LYS A 664 7.72 17.03 36.23
N LYS A 665 7.24 17.19 37.48
CA LYS A 665 7.84 16.60 38.68
C LYS A 665 7.62 15.08 38.77
N ARG A 666 6.46 14.58 38.33
CA ARG A 666 6.20 13.14 38.20
C ARG A 666 6.96 12.52 37.03
N TRP A 667 7.07 13.23 35.90
CA TRP A 667 7.89 12.82 34.77
C TRP A 667 9.37 12.62 35.18
N GLN A 668 9.97 13.59 35.87
CA GLN A 668 11.34 13.47 36.40
C GLN A 668 11.54 12.24 37.31
N GLN A 669 10.50 11.79 38.04
CA GLN A 669 10.59 10.61 38.90
C GLN A 669 10.63 9.29 38.12
N ILE A 670 10.06 9.22 36.91
CA ILE A 670 10.11 8.02 36.05
C ILE A 670 11.25 8.09 35.03
N GLU A 671 11.67 9.28 34.61
CA GLU A 671 12.87 9.49 33.77
C GLU A 671 14.19 9.14 34.51
N GLN A 672 14.16 9.15 35.85
CA GLN A 672 15.26 8.69 36.72
C GLN A 672 15.36 7.16 36.86
N LEU A 673 14.54 6.38 36.16
CA LEU A 673 14.61 4.91 36.16
C LEU A 673 15.51 4.46 35.00
N ASN A 674 16.60 3.77 35.29
CA ASN A 674 17.55 3.28 34.29
C ASN A 674 17.00 1.99 33.62
N VAL A 675 15.96 2.15 32.81
CA VAL A 675 15.18 1.07 32.20
C VAL A 675 15.45 0.95 30.70
N LYS A 676 15.37 -0.27 30.16
CA LYS A 676 15.50 -0.55 28.73
C LYS A 676 14.53 0.29 27.88
N GLU A 677 13.28 0.35 28.33
CA GLU A 677 12.20 1.06 27.66
C GLU A 677 11.18 1.59 28.68
N LEU A 678 10.90 2.90 28.61
CA LEU A 678 9.78 3.53 29.28
C LEU A 678 8.58 3.59 28.31
N ARG A 679 7.44 3.03 28.71
CA ARG A 679 6.19 3.01 27.93
C ARG A 679 5.06 3.61 28.75
N ILE A 680 4.19 4.40 28.11
CA ILE A 680 3.03 5.02 28.77
C ILE A 680 1.77 4.77 27.95
N SER A 681 0.67 4.43 28.62
CA SER A 681 -0.64 4.21 28.03
C SER A 681 -1.69 5.05 28.76
N VAL A 682 -2.19 6.10 28.09
CA VAL A 682 -3.13 7.06 28.69
C VAL A 682 -4.56 6.71 28.32
N SER A 683 -5.38 6.36 29.31
CA SER A 683 -6.80 6.07 29.09
C SER A 683 -7.62 7.35 29.15
N ILE A 684 -8.30 7.67 28.04
CA ILE A 684 -8.96 8.97 27.83
C ILE A 684 -10.47 8.82 27.60
N ASP A 685 -10.88 7.88 26.73
CA ASP A 685 -12.29 7.58 26.40
C ASP A 685 -13.11 8.72 25.76
N ALA A 686 -12.47 9.77 25.24
CA ALA A 686 -13.16 10.91 24.63
C ALA A 686 -12.25 11.70 23.68
N ALA A 687 -12.85 12.36 22.68
CA ALA A 687 -12.22 13.33 21.80
C ALA A 687 -12.62 14.78 22.10
N SER A 688 -13.67 15.01 22.91
CA SER A 688 -14.10 16.35 23.35
C SER A 688 -14.08 16.53 24.87
N GLN A 689 -14.00 17.78 25.33
CA GLN A 689 -14.03 18.14 26.74
C GLN A 689 -15.30 17.65 27.45
N GLY A 690 -16.48 17.93 26.88
CA GLY A 690 -17.76 17.59 27.50
C GLY A 690 -17.93 16.09 27.71
N THR A 691 -17.60 15.29 26.68
CA THR A 691 -17.61 13.83 26.78
C THR A 691 -16.59 13.34 27.81
N TYR A 692 -15.34 13.85 27.76
CA TYR A 692 -14.27 13.49 28.70
C TYR A 692 -14.66 13.72 30.16
N GLU A 693 -15.06 14.93 30.52
CA GLU A 693 -15.31 15.32 31.91
C GLU A 693 -16.58 14.64 32.46
N SER A 694 -17.54 14.27 31.60
CA SER A 694 -18.72 13.46 31.98
C SER A 694 -18.38 11.99 32.33
N ILE A 695 -17.35 11.43 31.70
CA ILE A 695 -16.89 10.05 31.87
C ILE A 695 -15.87 9.96 33.00
N ARG A 696 -14.81 10.77 32.89
CA ARG A 696 -13.61 10.79 33.72
C ARG A 696 -13.82 11.75 34.90
N ARG A 697 -14.89 11.54 35.67
CA ARG A 697 -15.33 12.41 36.76
C ARG A 697 -14.16 12.79 37.70
N GLY A 698 -13.99 14.10 37.89
CA GLY A 698 -12.89 14.70 38.65
C GLY A 698 -11.63 15.04 37.83
N ALA A 699 -11.60 14.77 36.52
CA ALA A 699 -10.54 15.17 35.61
C ALA A 699 -10.81 16.56 35.01
N LYS A 700 -9.77 17.18 34.44
CA LYS A 700 -9.85 18.39 33.62
C LYS A 700 -9.28 18.14 32.22
N TRP A 701 -9.99 18.53 31.18
CA TRP A 701 -9.56 18.39 29.80
C TRP A 701 -8.28 19.19 29.51
N SER A 702 -8.20 20.45 29.97
CA SER A 702 -7.01 21.29 29.82
C SER A 702 -5.74 20.65 30.39
N THR A 703 -5.82 20.05 31.57
CA THR A 703 -4.72 19.30 32.20
C THR A 703 -4.33 18.04 31.42
N LEU A 704 -5.29 17.35 30.79
CA LEU A 704 -4.99 16.26 29.86
C LEU A 704 -4.22 16.78 28.64
N ILE A 705 -4.70 17.84 27.99
CA ILE A 705 -4.04 18.42 26.80
C ILE A 705 -2.60 18.85 27.14
N GLU A 706 -2.37 19.52 28.27
CA GLU A 706 -1.02 19.91 28.72
C GLU A 706 -0.09 18.70 28.86
N HIS A 707 -0.50 17.67 29.62
CA HIS A 707 0.34 16.50 29.86
C HIS A 707 0.50 15.62 28.62
N MET A 708 -0.49 15.51 27.74
CA MET A 708 -0.36 14.81 26.46
C MET A 708 0.61 15.52 25.50
N ASN A 709 0.58 16.86 25.46
CA ASN A 709 1.56 17.63 24.69
C ASN A 709 2.99 17.45 25.24
N MET A 710 3.16 17.38 26.57
CA MET A 710 4.43 17.03 27.20
C MET A 710 4.88 15.60 26.83
N LEU A 711 3.99 14.61 26.85
CA LEU A 711 4.31 13.23 26.48
C LEU A 711 4.67 13.10 25.00
N ALA A 712 3.96 13.78 24.10
CA ALA A 712 4.29 13.86 22.67
C ALA A 712 5.68 14.50 22.45
N GLN A 713 6.03 15.52 23.24
CA GLN A 713 7.40 16.06 23.24
C GLN A 713 8.42 15.02 23.71
N LYS A 714 8.21 14.33 24.84
CA LYS A 714 9.15 13.31 25.35
C LYS A 714 9.29 12.11 24.41
N ARG A 715 8.24 11.76 23.66
CA ARG A 715 8.25 10.75 22.60
C ARG A 715 9.16 11.16 21.44
N ARG A 716 9.11 12.43 21.02
CA ARG A 716 10.00 13.00 19.97
C ARG A 716 11.44 13.19 20.44
N GLU A 717 11.66 13.50 21.72
CA GLU A 717 12.99 13.59 22.34
C GLU A 717 13.64 12.20 22.59
N GLY A 718 12.98 11.09 22.25
CA GLY A 718 13.48 9.73 22.49
C GLY A 718 13.46 9.28 23.95
N LYS A 719 13.03 10.14 24.88
CA LYS A 719 12.95 9.91 26.33
C LYS A 719 11.72 9.10 26.77
N LEU A 720 10.77 8.91 25.86
CA LEU A 720 9.66 7.96 25.98
C LEU A 720 9.72 7.02 24.77
N ASN A 721 9.75 5.71 25.00
CA ASN A 721 9.90 4.71 23.94
C ASN A 721 8.58 4.40 23.24
N MET A 722 7.45 4.48 23.96
CA MET A 722 6.11 4.22 23.43
C MET A 722 5.05 5.07 24.15
N LEU A 723 4.22 5.77 23.38
CA LEU A 723 3.03 6.50 23.82
C LEU A 723 1.78 5.88 23.18
N GLN A 724 0.98 5.20 23.98
CA GLN A 724 -0.32 4.64 23.60
C GLN A 724 -1.46 5.46 24.23
N VAL A 725 -2.62 5.49 23.57
CA VAL A 725 -3.88 5.95 24.19
C VAL A 725 -4.95 4.86 24.18
N ASN A 726 -5.81 4.85 25.21
CA ASN A 726 -6.88 3.85 25.37
C ASN A 726 -8.26 4.52 25.36
N PHE A 727 -9.25 3.79 24.83
CA PHE A 727 -10.63 4.24 24.72
C PHE A 727 -11.60 3.09 25.04
N CYS A 728 -12.24 3.14 26.21
CA CYS A 728 -13.38 2.28 26.52
C CYS A 728 -14.60 2.73 25.72
N VAL A 729 -15.16 1.86 24.88
CA VAL A 729 -16.36 2.17 24.08
C VAL A 729 -17.61 2.10 24.96
N MET A 730 -18.41 3.17 24.93
CA MET A 730 -19.63 3.40 25.71
C MET A 730 -20.77 3.95 24.84
N LYS A 731 -22.01 3.79 25.31
CA LYS A 731 -23.22 4.38 24.72
C LYS A 731 -23.04 5.85 24.35
N ARG A 732 -22.43 6.65 25.24
CA ARG A 732 -22.22 8.10 25.01
C ARG A 732 -21.07 8.47 24.08
N ASN A 733 -19.93 7.77 24.08
CA ASN A 733 -18.71 8.21 23.36
C ASN A 733 -18.49 7.54 22.00
N ILE A 734 -19.30 6.55 21.62
CA ILE A 734 -19.18 5.78 20.38
C ILE A 734 -19.05 6.64 19.10
N HIS A 735 -19.64 7.82 19.09
CA HIS A 735 -19.59 8.78 17.98
C HIS A 735 -18.27 9.57 17.89
N GLU A 736 -17.47 9.57 18.97
CA GLU A 736 -16.17 10.25 19.02
C GLU A 736 -15.01 9.35 18.59
N MET A 737 -15.22 8.05 18.33
CA MET A 737 -14.14 7.09 18.08
C MET A 737 -13.22 7.49 16.91
N ILE A 738 -13.76 8.02 15.80
CA ILE A 738 -12.94 8.49 14.67
C ILE A 738 -12.21 9.80 15.01
N HIS A 739 -12.91 10.75 15.65
CA HIS A 739 -12.30 11.99 16.16
C HIS A 739 -11.16 11.72 17.14
N PHE A 740 -11.26 10.68 17.96
CA PHE A 740 -10.22 10.23 18.88
C PHE A 740 -8.97 9.72 18.16
N ILE A 741 -9.13 9.08 17.00
CA ILE A 741 -8.00 8.66 16.15
C ILE A 741 -7.26 9.89 15.62
N HIS A 742 -7.98 10.91 15.13
CA HIS A 742 -7.35 12.16 14.68
C HIS A 742 -6.64 12.89 15.83
N LEU A 743 -7.23 12.92 17.03
CA LEU A 743 -6.60 13.50 18.22
C LEU A 743 -5.31 12.74 18.60
N ALA A 744 -5.33 11.40 18.59
CA ALA A 744 -4.15 10.58 18.84
C ALA A 744 -3.06 10.75 17.78
N LYS A 745 -3.43 10.90 16.49
CA LYS A 745 -2.49 11.26 15.41
C LYS A 745 -1.82 12.61 15.68
N SER A 746 -2.54 13.61 16.22
CA SER A 746 -1.97 14.93 16.52
C SER A 746 -0.86 14.91 17.60
N TRP A 747 -0.91 13.94 18.52
CA TRP A 747 0.14 13.69 19.52
C TRP A 747 1.25 12.75 19.04
N ASN A 748 1.16 12.22 17.81
CA ASN A 748 2.08 11.19 17.30
C ASN A 748 2.17 9.98 18.25
N CYS A 749 1.01 9.46 18.68
CA CYS A 749 0.95 8.23 19.48
C CYS A 749 1.39 7.01 18.64
N ASP A 750 2.07 6.05 19.25
CA ASP A 750 2.51 4.81 18.61
C ASP A 750 1.37 3.79 18.44
N SER A 751 0.32 3.88 19.28
CA SER A 751 -0.87 3.02 19.16
C SER A 751 -2.12 3.60 19.82
N ILE A 752 -3.29 3.08 19.41
CA ILE A 752 -4.59 3.24 20.06
C ILE A 752 -5.11 1.86 20.45
N GLU A 753 -5.68 1.71 21.65
CA GLU A 753 -6.41 0.50 22.05
C GLU A 753 -7.89 0.80 22.33
N PHE A 754 -8.77 0.28 21.47
CA PHE A 754 -10.22 0.37 21.63
C PHE A 754 -10.75 -0.84 22.42
N GLN A 755 -11.26 -0.56 23.62
CA GLN A 755 -11.58 -1.55 24.65
C GLN A 755 -13.09 -1.65 24.89
N ARG A 756 -13.53 -2.86 25.27
CA ARG A 756 -14.88 -3.10 25.80
C ARG A 756 -14.92 -2.80 27.29
N ILE A 757 -16.07 -2.33 27.79
CA ILE A 757 -16.33 -2.33 29.23
C ILE A 757 -16.49 -3.78 29.70
N MET A 758 -15.87 -4.09 30.84
CA MET A 758 -15.99 -5.38 31.52
C MET A 758 -16.83 -5.21 32.79
N GLY A 759 -17.89 -6.02 32.93
CA GLY A 759 -18.80 -5.99 34.07
C GLY A 759 -19.94 -4.98 33.98
N THR A 760 -20.85 -5.09 34.94
CA THR A 760 -22.16 -4.40 34.97
C THR A 760 -22.11 -2.94 35.45
N LEU A 761 -20.97 -2.50 36.00
CA LEU A 761 -20.85 -1.26 36.80
C LEU A 761 -21.22 0.02 36.04
N ALA A 762 -20.97 0.06 34.73
CA ALA A 762 -21.32 1.20 33.87
C ALA A 762 -22.82 1.25 33.51
N GLY A 763 -23.60 0.23 33.89
CA GLY A 763 -25.00 0.07 33.55
C GLY A 763 -25.24 0.22 32.05
N ASP A 764 -26.19 1.09 31.72
CA ASP A 764 -26.64 1.38 30.36
C ASP A 764 -25.55 1.93 29.42
N GLU A 765 -24.41 2.39 29.95
CA GLU A 765 -23.25 2.76 29.11
C GLU A 765 -22.51 1.54 28.55
N ASN A 766 -22.64 0.36 29.17
CA ASN A 766 -22.08 -0.89 28.67
C ASN A 766 -22.97 -1.51 27.57
N ILE A 767 -22.78 -1.03 26.34
CA ILE A 767 -23.48 -1.51 25.14
C ILE A 767 -23.29 -3.02 24.86
N PHE A 768 -22.28 -3.65 25.46
CA PHE A 768 -21.94 -5.06 25.26
C PHE A 768 -22.71 -6.01 26.17
N ASP A 769 -23.17 -5.54 27.34
CA ASP A 769 -23.86 -6.34 28.36
C ASP A 769 -25.35 -6.47 28.01
N ASN A 770 -26.05 -5.32 27.92
CA ASN A 770 -27.47 -5.24 27.55
C ASN A 770 -27.74 -5.55 26.05
N LYS A 771 -26.71 -5.89 25.27
CA LYS A 771 -26.76 -6.19 23.81
C LYS A 771 -27.62 -5.20 23.00
N ASN A 772 -27.61 -3.92 23.38
CA ASN A 772 -28.52 -2.92 22.83
C ASN A 772 -28.29 -2.77 21.33
N SER A 773 -29.26 -3.25 20.54
CA SER A 773 -29.08 -3.49 19.10
C SER A 773 -28.82 -2.21 18.31
N ILE A 774 -29.31 -1.06 18.77
CA ILE A 774 -29.10 0.25 18.13
C ILE A 774 -27.65 0.69 18.30
N TYR A 775 -27.08 0.56 19.50
CA TYR A 775 -25.70 0.99 19.75
C TYR A 775 -24.67 -0.02 19.23
N LEU A 776 -25.00 -1.31 19.16
CA LEU A 776 -24.19 -2.31 18.45
C LEU A 776 -24.24 -2.12 16.92
N GLN A 777 -25.35 -1.63 16.35
CA GLN A 777 -25.39 -1.19 14.95
C GLN A 777 -24.53 0.07 14.71
N LYS A 778 -24.60 1.07 15.61
CA LYS A 778 -23.70 2.25 15.55
C LYS A 778 -22.23 1.86 15.68
N LEU A 779 -21.91 0.84 16.49
CA LEU A 779 -20.56 0.28 16.55
C LEU A 779 -20.17 -0.34 15.21
N ALA A 780 -21.04 -1.17 14.64
CA ALA A 780 -20.83 -1.84 13.37
C ALA A 780 -20.67 -0.88 12.19
N SER A 781 -21.30 0.30 12.21
CA SER A 781 -21.09 1.34 11.18
C SER A 781 -19.75 2.05 11.38
N VAL A 782 -19.38 2.39 12.63
CA VAL A 782 -18.11 3.09 12.93
C VAL A 782 -16.89 2.21 12.60
N ILE A 783 -16.85 0.96 13.08
CA ILE A 783 -15.67 0.08 12.89
C ILE A 783 -15.57 -0.55 11.49
N LYS A 784 -16.44 -0.14 10.55
CA LYS A 784 -16.30 -0.40 9.11
C LYS A 784 -15.46 0.65 8.39
N ASP A 785 -15.24 1.82 8.99
CA ASP A 785 -14.38 2.84 8.40
C ASP A 785 -12.96 2.29 8.18
N PRO A 786 -12.33 2.49 6.99
CA PRO A 786 -10.98 2.02 6.70
C PRO A 786 -9.90 2.48 7.70
N VAL A 787 -10.13 3.56 8.44
CA VAL A 787 -9.21 4.01 9.49
C VAL A 787 -8.93 2.91 10.54
N PHE A 788 -9.92 2.07 10.85
CA PHE A 788 -9.78 0.94 11.78
C PHE A 788 -8.96 -0.25 11.23
N GLU A 789 -8.43 -0.13 10.01
CA GLU A 789 -7.48 -1.09 9.42
C GLU A 789 -6.03 -0.61 9.50
N GLU A 790 -5.79 0.62 9.96
CA GLU A 790 -4.44 1.13 10.20
C GLU A 790 -3.72 0.33 11.31
N LYS A 791 -2.50 -0.16 11.02
CA LYS A 791 -1.77 -1.16 11.85
C LYS A 791 -1.50 -0.78 13.31
N TRP A 792 -1.62 0.49 13.67
CA TRP A 792 -1.38 1.02 15.01
C TRP A 792 -2.67 1.10 15.85
N ILE A 793 -3.83 0.73 15.28
CA ILE A 793 -5.12 0.75 15.94
C ILE A 793 -5.54 -0.68 16.32
N GLU A 794 -5.53 -0.95 17.63
CA GLU A 794 -5.96 -2.22 18.20
C GLU A 794 -7.46 -2.17 18.56
N ALA A 795 -8.29 -2.66 17.64
CA ALA A 795 -9.75 -2.76 17.77
C ALA A 795 -10.26 -4.22 17.71
N SER A 796 -9.39 -5.22 17.83
CA SER A 796 -9.74 -6.65 17.68
C SER A 796 -10.85 -7.12 18.62
N SER A 797 -10.94 -6.55 19.83
CA SER A 797 -12.00 -6.81 20.81
C SER A 797 -13.41 -6.50 20.29
N LEU A 798 -13.52 -5.60 19.31
CA LEU A 798 -14.77 -5.11 18.72
C LEU A 798 -15.12 -5.80 17.40
N LEU A 799 -14.18 -6.50 16.76
CA LEU A 799 -14.35 -6.99 15.37
C LEU A 799 -15.48 -8.01 15.19
N GLU A 800 -15.95 -8.68 16.24
CA GLU A 800 -17.16 -9.53 16.16
C GLU A 800 -18.41 -8.71 15.81
N TYR A 801 -18.45 -7.43 16.16
CA TYR A 801 -19.55 -6.52 15.87
C TYR A 801 -19.47 -5.87 14.48
N ARG A 802 -18.35 -5.99 13.74
CA ARG A 802 -18.19 -5.32 12.43
C ARG A 802 -19.22 -5.81 11.40
N ASN A 803 -19.71 -7.04 11.55
CA ASN A 803 -20.80 -7.62 10.76
C ASN A 803 -22.09 -7.82 11.58
N TYR A 804 -22.27 -7.10 12.70
CA TYR A 804 -23.48 -7.20 13.52
C TYR A 804 -24.70 -6.75 12.72
N MET A 805 -25.59 -7.71 12.47
CA MET A 805 -26.98 -7.44 12.09
C MET A 805 -27.89 -7.82 13.25
N PRO A 806 -28.95 -7.05 13.53
CA PRO A 806 -29.93 -7.45 14.53
C PRO A 806 -30.58 -8.77 14.09
N LYS A 807 -30.65 -9.75 15.00
CA LYS A 807 -31.58 -10.88 14.80
C LYS A 807 -32.99 -10.30 14.70
N LYS A 808 -33.82 -10.84 13.79
CA LYS A 808 -35.26 -10.52 13.76
C LYS A 808 -35.89 -11.03 15.06
N ASN A 809 -36.02 -10.17 16.06
CA ASN A 809 -36.88 -10.44 17.21
C ASN A 809 -38.34 -10.38 16.75
N THR A 810 -39.07 -11.47 16.94
CA THR A 810 -40.50 -11.62 16.62
C THR A 810 -41.41 -10.94 17.66
N SER A 811 -40.96 -9.81 18.20
CA SER A 811 -41.59 -9.07 19.31
C SER A 811 -41.50 -7.56 19.09
N MET A 812 -41.80 -7.12 17.86
CA MET A 812 -42.03 -5.71 17.54
C MET A 812 -43.12 -5.54 16.47
N ASN A 813 -44.14 -6.40 16.53
CA ASN A 813 -45.49 -6.02 16.09
C ASN A 813 -46.10 -5.16 17.21
N ASN A 814 -46.99 -4.23 16.85
CA ASN A 814 -47.57 -3.21 17.74
C ASN A 814 -46.59 -2.13 18.21
N LEU A 815 -46.15 -1.29 17.27
CA LEU A 815 -46.24 0.16 17.38
C LEU A 815 -46.28 0.73 15.95
N ASP A 816 -47.40 1.35 15.60
CA ASP A 816 -47.69 2.23 14.46
C ASP A 816 -47.03 1.86 13.11
N SER A 817 -47.72 1.29 12.12
CA SER A 817 -49.10 1.54 11.68
C SER A 817 -49.44 3.00 11.38
N ASP A 818 -48.44 3.83 11.02
CA ASP A 818 -48.70 5.10 10.34
C ASP A 818 -48.13 5.17 8.90
N LYS A 819 -49.04 5.56 8.01
CA LYS A 819 -49.01 5.90 6.57
C LYS A 819 -47.81 5.54 5.69
N LYS A 820 -48.15 5.02 4.48
CA LYS A 820 -47.33 5.08 3.27
C LYS A 820 -46.82 6.51 3.01
N SER A 821 -45.53 6.77 3.19
CA SER A 821 -44.87 7.99 2.71
C SER A 821 -43.90 7.68 1.57
N ASN A 822 -44.00 8.40 0.45
CA ASN A 822 -43.01 8.30 -0.62
C ASN A 822 -41.64 8.76 -0.11
N ILE A 823 -40.66 7.85 -0.01
CA ILE A 823 -39.28 8.20 0.33
C ILE A 823 -38.65 8.87 -0.90
N LYS A 824 -38.73 10.21 -0.92
CA LYS A 824 -38.20 11.06 -1.99
C LYS A 824 -36.66 11.05 -1.96
N LYS A 825 -36.05 10.32 -2.89
CA LYS A 825 -34.59 10.24 -3.10
C LYS A 825 -34.12 11.13 -4.25
N ILE A 826 -32.91 11.67 -4.11
CA ILE A 826 -32.20 12.52 -5.06
C ILE A 826 -30.83 11.90 -5.35
N ALA A 827 -30.38 11.94 -6.60
CA ALA A 827 -29.02 11.55 -6.97
C ALA A 827 -28.26 12.73 -7.60
N ILE A 828 -27.04 12.99 -7.11
CA ILE A 828 -26.10 13.97 -7.66
C ILE A 828 -24.98 13.19 -8.36
N PHE A 829 -24.60 13.59 -9.57
CA PHE A 829 -23.60 12.88 -10.39
C PHE A 829 -22.45 13.81 -10.79
N MET A 830 -21.22 13.40 -10.48
CA MET A 830 -20.00 14.12 -10.82
C MET A 830 -18.88 13.16 -11.23
N PHE A 831 -18.01 13.61 -12.12
CA PHE A 831 -16.83 12.86 -12.56
C PHE A 831 -15.70 13.83 -12.87
N ASN A 832 -14.47 13.48 -12.49
CA ASN A 832 -13.29 14.33 -12.66
C ASN A 832 -13.41 15.70 -11.96
N TYR A 833 -14.17 15.76 -10.85
CA TYR A 833 -14.44 16.98 -10.08
C TYR A 833 -14.30 16.73 -8.56
N PRO A 834 -13.49 17.51 -7.81
CA PRO A 834 -13.22 17.27 -6.40
C PRO A 834 -14.33 17.84 -5.49
N LEU A 835 -15.15 16.96 -4.88
CA LEU A 835 -16.28 17.36 -4.04
C LEU A 835 -15.88 18.22 -2.83
N GLY A 836 -14.81 17.86 -2.12
CA GLY A 836 -14.39 18.51 -0.86
C GLY A 836 -13.92 19.97 -0.97
N VAL A 837 -13.93 20.57 -2.17
CA VAL A 837 -13.69 22.02 -2.39
C VAL A 837 -14.83 22.73 -3.13
N SER A 838 -15.96 22.04 -3.35
CA SER A 838 -17.12 22.56 -4.09
C SER A 838 -18.28 22.88 -3.15
N GLU A 839 -18.18 24.03 -2.47
CA GLU A 839 -19.14 24.45 -1.44
C GLU A 839 -20.59 24.45 -1.93
N ILE A 840 -20.85 24.94 -3.14
CA ILE A 840 -22.19 24.96 -3.77
C ILE A 840 -22.85 23.56 -3.83
N ILE A 841 -22.08 22.49 -4.01
CA ILE A 841 -22.61 21.10 -4.06
C ILE A 841 -22.80 20.55 -2.64
N ILE A 842 -21.87 20.87 -1.73
CA ILE A 842 -21.94 20.49 -0.32
C ILE A 842 -23.18 21.10 0.33
N GLU A 843 -23.43 22.40 0.14
CA GLU A 843 -24.61 23.07 0.69
C GLU A 843 -25.91 22.67 -0.01
N THR A 844 -25.89 22.37 -1.33
CA THR A 844 -27.06 21.77 -2.02
C THR A 844 -27.44 20.45 -1.36
N ALA A 845 -26.48 19.55 -1.13
CA ALA A 845 -26.73 18.27 -0.47
C ALA A 845 -27.22 18.44 0.98
N LEU A 846 -26.60 19.34 1.75
CA LEU A 846 -27.01 19.66 3.12
C LEU A 846 -28.43 20.24 3.19
N ASN A 847 -28.76 21.24 2.36
CA ASN A 847 -30.08 21.85 2.36
C ASN A 847 -31.18 20.87 1.92
N LEU A 848 -30.93 20.02 0.92
CA LEU A 848 -31.87 18.97 0.51
C LEU A 848 -32.07 17.93 1.62
N ALA A 849 -31.00 17.49 2.28
CA ALA A 849 -31.08 16.57 3.41
C ALA A 849 -31.84 17.15 4.61
N ASN A 850 -31.57 18.42 4.95
CA ASN A 850 -32.25 19.17 6.00
C ASN A 850 -33.74 19.38 5.69
N LYS A 851 -34.10 19.61 4.42
CA LYS A 851 -35.49 19.70 3.95
C LYS A 851 -36.23 18.35 4.03
N GLY A 852 -35.49 17.24 4.07
CA GLY A 852 -36.01 15.93 4.41
C GLY A 852 -35.58 14.79 3.47
N PHE A 853 -35.06 15.12 2.29
CA PHE A 853 -34.71 14.19 1.22
C PHE A 853 -33.51 13.30 1.58
N PHE A 854 -33.41 12.14 0.93
CA PHE A 854 -32.18 11.35 0.91
C PHE A 854 -31.36 11.69 -0.34
N VAL A 855 -30.07 11.98 -0.18
CA VAL A 855 -29.18 12.46 -1.23
C VAL A 855 -28.02 11.49 -1.44
N ASP A 856 -27.99 10.84 -2.60
CA ASP A 856 -26.92 9.94 -3.03
C ASP A 856 -25.96 10.71 -3.97
N ILE A 857 -24.69 10.92 -3.58
CA ILE A 857 -23.70 11.67 -4.37
C ILE A 857 -22.73 10.69 -5.03
N PHE A 858 -22.90 10.45 -6.33
CA PHE A 858 -22.02 9.61 -7.14
C PHE A 858 -20.82 10.41 -7.64
N ILE A 859 -19.63 9.94 -7.26
CA ILE A 859 -18.32 10.52 -7.61
C ILE A 859 -17.34 9.40 -7.98
N ASP A 860 -16.42 9.66 -8.90
CA ASP A 860 -15.33 8.70 -9.16
C ASP A 860 -14.36 8.61 -7.97
N HIS A 861 -13.88 7.39 -7.72
CA HIS A 861 -13.04 7.07 -6.56
C HIS A 861 -11.79 7.97 -6.44
N LYS A 862 -11.14 8.27 -7.57
CA LYS A 862 -9.89 9.05 -7.59
C LYS A 862 -10.13 10.49 -7.13
N PHE A 863 -11.18 11.15 -7.60
CA PHE A 863 -11.47 12.53 -7.19
C PHE A 863 -12.04 12.63 -5.77
N LEU A 864 -12.67 11.57 -5.26
CA LEU A 864 -12.99 11.47 -3.83
C LEU A 864 -11.74 11.32 -2.96
N GLU A 865 -10.76 10.50 -3.35
CA GLU A 865 -9.48 10.39 -2.64
C GLU A 865 -8.65 11.69 -2.70
N MET A 866 -8.73 12.44 -3.80
CA MET A 866 -8.04 13.73 -3.95
C MET A 866 -8.61 14.86 -3.07
N SER A 867 -9.86 14.75 -2.63
CA SER A 867 -10.49 15.72 -1.72
C SER A 867 -11.56 15.04 -0.85
N PRO A 868 -11.13 14.26 0.17
CA PRO A 868 -12.04 13.47 0.98
C PRO A 868 -12.99 14.33 1.80
N ILE A 869 -14.25 13.93 1.86
CA ILE A 869 -15.30 14.61 2.61
C ILE A 869 -16.24 13.60 3.26
N SER A 870 -16.66 13.91 4.49
CA SER A 870 -17.73 13.22 5.21
C SER A 870 -18.82 14.22 5.56
N PHE A 871 -20.07 13.76 5.56
CA PHE A 871 -21.23 14.57 5.93
C PHE A 871 -21.73 14.11 7.30
N ASN A 872 -21.89 15.03 8.25
CA ASN A 872 -22.52 14.75 9.55
C ASN A 872 -24.06 14.77 9.45
N ASN A 873 -24.61 14.08 8.45
CA ASN A 873 -26.04 13.99 8.17
C ASN A 873 -26.36 12.61 7.57
N GLU A 874 -27.14 11.79 8.29
CA GLU A 874 -27.46 10.40 7.92
C GLU A 874 -28.24 10.24 6.61
N LYS A 875 -28.79 11.33 6.06
CA LYS A 875 -29.52 11.32 4.79
C LYS A 875 -28.63 11.57 3.58
N ILE A 876 -27.35 11.90 3.76
CA ILE A 876 -26.38 12.11 2.67
C ILE A 876 -25.44 10.91 2.61
N ARG A 877 -25.34 10.29 1.44
CA ARG A 877 -24.42 9.17 1.18
C ARG A 877 -23.54 9.50 -0.03
N VAL A 878 -22.24 9.62 0.19
CA VAL A 878 -21.26 9.69 -0.90
C VAL A 878 -20.99 8.27 -1.41
N VAL A 879 -21.11 8.07 -2.72
CA VAL A 879 -20.99 6.79 -3.41
C VAL A 879 -19.77 6.82 -4.33
N SER A 880 -18.68 6.21 -3.85
CA SER A 880 -17.42 6.09 -4.58
C SER A 880 -17.53 5.06 -5.71
N VAL A 881 -17.65 5.53 -6.95
CA VAL A 881 -17.70 4.68 -8.15
C VAL A 881 -16.27 4.34 -8.58
N GLN A 882 -15.96 3.04 -8.64
CA GLN A 882 -14.66 2.54 -9.07
C GLN A 882 -14.52 2.60 -10.60
N SER A 883 -13.38 3.05 -11.12
CA SER A 883 -13.04 2.98 -12.56
C SER A 883 -12.22 1.72 -12.90
N ILE A 884 -12.67 0.56 -12.39
CA ILE A 884 -12.07 -0.77 -12.60
C ILE A 884 -13.07 -1.62 -13.41
N ASP A 885 -12.59 -2.49 -14.29
CA ASP A 885 -13.48 -3.30 -15.14
C ASP A 885 -14.14 -4.44 -14.36
N ILE A 886 -15.42 -4.29 -14.04
CA ILE A 886 -16.25 -5.33 -13.43
C ILE A 886 -16.83 -6.19 -14.56
N PRO A 887 -16.65 -7.53 -14.54
CA PRO A 887 -17.24 -8.40 -15.56
C PRO A 887 -18.78 -8.34 -15.65
N HIS A 888 -19.35 -8.88 -16.73
CA HIS A 888 -20.78 -9.15 -16.93
C HIS A 888 -21.74 -8.02 -17.38
N LEU A 889 -21.28 -6.85 -17.85
CA LEU A 889 -22.16 -5.86 -18.52
C LEU A 889 -21.70 -5.54 -19.96
N ASN A 890 -22.57 -5.80 -20.95
CA ASN A 890 -22.35 -5.44 -22.36
C ASN A 890 -23.13 -4.18 -22.75
N LEU A 891 -22.55 -2.98 -22.53
CA LEU A 891 -23.23 -1.71 -22.77
C LEU A 891 -23.59 -1.44 -24.25
N SER A 892 -23.12 -2.21 -25.24
CA SER A 892 -23.35 -1.90 -26.65
C SER A 892 -24.83 -1.88 -27.04
N GLU A 893 -25.64 -2.74 -26.44
CA GLU A 893 -27.08 -2.84 -26.73
C GLU A 893 -27.84 -1.71 -26.05
N THR A 894 -27.65 -1.53 -24.73
CA THR A 894 -28.28 -0.46 -23.94
C THR A 894 -28.01 0.94 -24.47
N LEU A 895 -26.84 1.17 -25.07
CA LEU A 895 -26.44 2.47 -25.62
C LEU A 895 -26.82 2.68 -27.09
N SER A 896 -27.24 1.62 -27.81
CA SER A 896 -27.56 1.69 -29.25
C SER A 896 -28.75 2.60 -29.58
N SER A 897 -29.59 2.90 -28.58
CA SER A 897 -30.76 3.80 -28.66
C SER A 897 -30.41 5.28 -28.50
N PHE A 898 -29.19 5.63 -28.10
CA PHE A 898 -28.76 7.02 -27.91
C PHE A 898 -28.24 7.66 -29.21
N SER A 899 -28.18 8.99 -29.27
CA SER A 899 -27.83 9.69 -30.50
C SER A 899 -26.43 9.32 -31.02
N PRO A 900 -26.15 9.42 -32.34
CA PRO A 900 -24.86 9.04 -32.91
C PRO A 900 -23.64 9.75 -32.28
N ASN A 901 -23.84 10.90 -31.62
CA ASN A 901 -22.81 11.59 -30.87
C ASN A 901 -22.47 10.86 -29.55
N TYR A 902 -23.46 10.38 -28.79
CA TYR A 902 -23.24 9.55 -27.59
C TYR A 902 -22.49 8.27 -27.94
N LEU A 903 -22.93 7.57 -28.99
CA LEU A 903 -22.26 6.36 -29.46
C LEU A 903 -20.81 6.62 -29.87
N LYS A 904 -20.53 7.68 -30.63
CA LYS A 904 -19.15 8.09 -30.98
C LYS A 904 -18.32 8.47 -29.75
N TYR A 905 -18.91 9.18 -28.78
CA TYR A 905 -18.20 9.62 -27.57
C TYR A 905 -17.79 8.44 -26.70
N ILE A 906 -18.69 7.46 -26.57
CA ILE A 906 -18.45 6.24 -25.79
C ILE A 906 -17.48 5.31 -26.54
N GLN A 907 -17.54 5.21 -27.86
CA GLN A 907 -16.51 4.54 -28.66
C GLN A 907 -15.13 5.20 -28.53
N PHE A 908 -15.07 6.53 -28.45
CA PHE A 908 -13.83 7.27 -28.19
C PHE A 908 -13.32 7.01 -26.76
N ASN A 909 -14.20 7.09 -25.76
CA ASN A 909 -13.87 6.85 -24.35
C ASN A 909 -13.55 5.38 -24.01
N LYS A 910 -13.90 4.41 -24.86
CA LYS A 910 -13.35 3.04 -24.78
C LYS A 910 -11.81 3.01 -25.00
N ARG A 911 -11.21 4.05 -25.57
CA ARG A 911 -9.73 4.23 -25.64
C ARG A 911 -9.15 4.92 -24.40
N PHE A 912 -10.00 5.54 -23.56
CA PHE A 912 -9.65 6.26 -22.34
C PHE A 912 -10.47 5.70 -21.16
N PRO A 913 -10.15 4.47 -20.68
CA PRO A 913 -11.12 3.58 -20.04
C PRO A 913 -11.79 4.12 -18.77
N HIS A 914 -11.21 5.10 -18.07
CA HIS A 914 -11.69 5.54 -16.75
C HIS A 914 -13.15 6.05 -16.76
N PHE A 915 -13.56 6.86 -17.74
CA PHE A 915 -14.93 7.38 -17.81
C PHE A 915 -15.92 6.31 -18.32
N PHE A 916 -15.50 5.47 -19.26
CA PHE A 916 -16.32 4.34 -19.73
C PHE A 916 -16.61 3.35 -18.59
N LEU A 917 -15.60 3.03 -17.77
CA LEU A 917 -15.74 2.16 -16.61
C LEU A 917 -16.55 2.83 -15.48
N TYR A 918 -16.42 4.15 -15.31
CA TYR A 918 -17.28 4.91 -14.40
C TYR A 918 -18.76 4.77 -14.80
N ILE A 919 -19.15 5.06 -16.04
CA ILE A 919 -20.55 4.91 -16.51
C ILE A 919 -21.02 3.46 -16.34
N LYS A 920 -20.21 2.47 -16.74
CA LYS A 920 -20.53 1.04 -16.62
C LYS A 920 -20.88 0.65 -15.17
N ASN A 921 -20.03 1.03 -14.22
CA ASN A 921 -20.21 0.66 -12.83
C ASN A 921 -21.30 1.51 -12.14
N LEU A 922 -21.44 2.78 -12.53
CA LEU A 922 -22.52 3.67 -12.09
C LEU A 922 -23.91 3.08 -12.38
N LEU A 923 -24.12 2.57 -13.61
CA LEU A 923 -25.39 1.94 -14.00
C LEU A 923 -25.72 0.72 -13.12
N MET A 924 -24.73 -0.10 -12.77
CA MET A 924 -24.90 -1.24 -11.85
C MET A 924 -25.31 -0.80 -10.44
N MET A 925 -24.80 0.34 -9.96
CA MET A 925 -25.09 0.87 -8.61
C MET A 925 -26.45 1.60 -8.52
N VAL A 926 -26.99 2.04 -9.66
CA VAL A 926 -28.25 2.79 -9.74
C VAL A 926 -29.48 1.87 -9.94
N ASN A 927 -29.30 0.71 -10.60
CA ASN A 927 -30.37 -0.15 -11.12
C ASN A 927 -31.53 -0.46 -10.15
N ASP A 928 -31.25 -0.66 -8.86
CA ASP A 928 -32.26 -1.07 -7.87
C ASP A 928 -32.83 0.12 -7.05
N THR A 929 -32.40 1.36 -7.31
CA THR A 929 -32.82 2.55 -6.54
C THR A 929 -33.69 3.50 -7.36
N LYS A 930 -34.92 3.74 -6.89
CA LYS A 930 -35.79 4.79 -7.42
C LYS A 930 -35.34 6.16 -6.88
N TYR A 931 -34.92 7.04 -7.78
CA TYR A 931 -34.75 8.48 -7.54
C TYR A 931 -35.93 9.23 -8.16
N GLY A 932 -36.33 10.34 -7.55
CA GLY A 932 -37.36 11.21 -8.12
C GLY A 932 -36.79 12.40 -8.91
N ILE A 933 -35.53 12.76 -8.69
CA ILE A 933 -34.79 13.71 -9.54
C ILE A 933 -33.30 13.39 -9.56
N LEU A 934 -32.65 13.72 -10.67
CA LEU A 934 -31.21 13.63 -10.89
C LEU A 934 -30.62 15.03 -11.01
N ILE A 935 -29.39 15.23 -10.52
CA ILE A 935 -28.62 16.47 -10.66
C ILE A 935 -27.26 16.13 -11.29
N GLY A 936 -27.05 16.54 -12.54
CA GLY A 936 -25.76 16.43 -13.22
C GLY A 936 -24.86 17.62 -12.91
N ILE A 937 -23.62 17.37 -12.49
CA ILE A 937 -22.60 18.38 -12.20
C ILE A 937 -21.57 18.40 -13.33
N GLU A 938 -21.39 19.55 -14.00
CA GLU A 938 -20.49 19.72 -15.16
C GLU A 938 -20.82 18.79 -16.36
N PRO A 939 -20.26 19.01 -17.56
CA PRO A 939 -20.63 18.24 -18.75
C PRO A 939 -20.53 16.71 -18.60
N LEU A 940 -19.58 16.21 -17.81
CA LEU A 940 -19.39 14.76 -17.59
C LEU A 940 -20.37 14.16 -16.57
N GLY A 941 -20.74 14.92 -15.53
CA GLY A 941 -21.82 14.53 -14.62
C GLY A 941 -23.17 14.57 -15.32
N LEU A 942 -23.43 15.62 -16.12
CA LEU A 942 -24.60 15.76 -16.99
C LEU A 942 -24.74 14.57 -17.95
N VAL A 943 -23.68 14.23 -18.70
CA VAL A 943 -23.67 13.08 -19.63
C VAL A 943 -24.00 11.78 -18.90
N SER A 944 -23.46 11.57 -17.70
CA SER A 944 -23.69 10.37 -16.90
C SER A 944 -25.13 10.29 -16.37
N SER A 945 -25.65 11.40 -15.84
CA SER A 945 -27.02 11.49 -15.32
C SER A 945 -28.08 11.45 -16.41
N TYR A 946 -27.78 11.95 -17.62
CA TYR A 946 -28.70 11.91 -18.76
C TYR A 946 -28.92 10.48 -19.28
N ILE A 947 -27.87 9.65 -19.31
CA ILE A 947 -28.02 8.22 -19.65
C ILE A 947 -29.00 7.54 -18.68
N ILE A 948 -28.91 7.86 -17.38
CA ILE A 948 -29.83 7.35 -16.34
C ILE A 948 -31.24 7.95 -16.51
N SER A 949 -31.35 9.25 -16.78
CA SER A 949 -32.63 9.93 -17.05
C SER A 949 -33.41 9.25 -18.18
N CYS A 950 -32.73 8.95 -19.29
CA CYS A 950 -33.33 8.23 -20.44
C CYS A 950 -33.70 6.77 -20.14
N LEU A 951 -32.92 6.06 -19.31
CA LEU A 951 -33.18 4.64 -19.01
C LEU A 951 -34.33 4.42 -18.00
N TYR A 952 -34.52 5.35 -17.06
CA TYR A 952 -35.50 5.21 -15.97
C TYR A 952 -36.61 6.27 -15.99
N ASN A 953 -36.61 7.17 -16.99
CA ASN A 953 -37.54 8.30 -17.15
C ASN A 953 -37.62 9.20 -15.90
N ILE A 954 -36.47 9.61 -15.38
CA ILE A 954 -36.35 10.43 -14.16
C ILE A 954 -36.00 11.88 -14.55
N PRO A 955 -36.70 12.91 -14.02
CA PRO A 955 -36.36 14.32 -14.24
C PRO A 955 -34.91 14.66 -13.91
N LEU A 956 -34.33 15.59 -14.69
CA LEU A 956 -32.91 15.95 -14.63
C LEU A 956 -32.71 17.46 -14.52
N ILE A 957 -31.84 17.87 -13.61
CA ILE A 957 -31.30 19.24 -13.47
C ILE A 957 -29.82 19.22 -13.85
N TYR A 958 -29.34 20.29 -14.47
CA TYR A 958 -27.91 20.52 -14.73
C TYR A 958 -27.37 21.63 -13.83
N TYR A 959 -26.21 21.46 -13.21
CA TYR A 959 -25.41 22.54 -12.62
C TYR A 959 -24.20 22.79 -13.54
N ASN A 960 -24.13 23.99 -14.12
CA ASN A 960 -22.95 24.45 -14.87
C ASN A 960 -22.25 25.56 -14.07
N MET A 961 -21.08 25.25 -13.54
CA MET A 961 -20.22 26.12 -12.75
C MET A 961 -19.01 26.63 -13.55
N GLU A 962 -18.64 25.95 -14.64
CA GLU A 962 -17.55 26.33 -15.54
C GLU A 962 -18.04 26.33 -17.00
N LEU A 963 -17.85 27.44 -17.72
CA LEU A 963 -18.30 27.55 -19.11
C LEU A 963 -17.44 26.69 -20.04
N TYR A 964 -18.04 25.65 -20.61
CA TYR A 964 -17.36 24.76 -21.56
C TYR A 964 -17.59 25.21 -23.01
N GLN A 965 -16.87 26.24 -23.45
CA GLN A 965 -17.13 26.90 -24.73
C GLN A 965 -16.70 26.10 -25.96
N LEU A 966 -17.42 26.26 -27.07
CA LEU A 966 -17.11 25.60 -28.34
C LEU A 966 -15.80 26.14 -28.95
N SER A 967 -15.50 27.42 -28.75
CA SER A 967 -14.22 28.06 -29.08
C SER A 967 -13.02 27.39 -28.38
N ASN A 968 -13.23 26.87 -27.17
CA ASN A 968 -12.19 26.28 -26.34
C ASN A 968 -12.03 24.76 -26.55
N CYS A 969 -12.84 24.15 -27.41
CA CYS A 969 -12.82 22.71 -27.72
C CYS A 969 -11.64 22.29 -28.61
N ARG A 970 -10.41 22.34 -28.08
CA ARG A 970 -9.15 22.06 -28.81
C ARG A 970 -8.92 20.59 -29.23
N THR A 971 -9.83 19.66 -28.89
CA THR A 971 -9.73 18.25 -29.26
C THR A 971 -11.05 17.72 -29.81
N GLY A 972 -11.00 16.65 -30.62
CA GLY A 972 -12.20 15.97 -31.11
C GLY A 972 -13.07 15.37 -29.99
N GLU A 973 -12.47 15.07 -28.83
CA GLU A 973 -13.20 14.65 -27.63
C GLU A 973 -13.93 15.82 -26.98
N ALA A 974 -13.27 16.96 -26.82
CA ALA A 974 -13.85 18.17 -26.25
C ALA A 974 -15.05 18.66 -27.07
N PHE A 975 -14.86 18.77 -28.39
CA PHE A 975 -15.92 19.14 -29.33
C PHE A 975 -17.13 18.19 -29.28
N LEU A 976 -16.88 16.90 -29.02
CA LEU A 976 -17.93 15.90 -28.92
C LEU A 976 -18.63 15.94 -27.55
N LEU A 977 -17.89 16.15 -26.45
CA LEU A 977 -18.45 16.38 -25.12
C LEU A 977 -19.38 17.61 -25.10
N LYS A 978 -18.95 18.73 -25.71
CA LYS A 978 -19.80 19.92 -25.89
C LYS A 978 -21.09 19.58 -26.65
N LYS A 979 -21.02 18.76 -27.70
CA LYS A 979 -22.23 18.30 -28.41
C LYS A 979 -23.16 17.42 -27.56
N LEU A 980 -22.62 16.67 -26.58
CA LEU A 980 -23.47 15.94 -25.62
C LEU A 980 -24.08 16.89 -24.58
N GLU A 981 -23.31 17.88 -24.13
CA GLU A 981 -23.78 18.91 -23.19
C GLU A 981 -24.98 19.66 -23.76
N ILE A 982 -24.90 20.09 -25.03
CA ILE A 982 -25.99 20.78 -25.74
C ILE A 982 -27.25 19.90 -25.81
N ASP A 983 -27.13 18.63 -26.21
CA ASP A 983 -28.26 17.69 -26.31
C ASP A 983 -28.92 17.45 -24.94
N ALA A 984 -28.13 17.13 -23.91
CA ALA A 984 -28.66 16.82 -22.57
C ALA A 984 -29.20 18.05 -21.82
N SER A 985 -28.54 19.21 -21.91
CA SER A 985 -28.99 20.43 -21.21
C SER A 985 -30.34 20.93 -21.73
N GLN A 986 -30.63 20.75 -23.03
CA GLN A 986 -31.96 21.04 -23.59
C GLN A 986 -33.07 20.15 -23.00
N LYS A 987 -32.75 18.90 -22.61
CA LYS A 987 -33.71 17.96 -21.98
C LYS A 987 -33.87 18.15 -20.47
N CYS A 988 -32.99 18.90 -19.82
CA CYS A 988 -33.12 19.19 -18.39
C CYS A 988 -34.39 19.99 -18.11
N VAL A 989 -34.92 19.88 -16.89
CA VAL A 989 -36.06 20.68 -16.41
C VAL A 989 -35.65 22.16 -16.41
N PHE A 990 -34.51 22.45 -15.76
CA PHE A 990 -33.77 23.70 -15.83
C PHE A 990 -32.26 23.45 -15.67
N SER A 991 -31.46 24.47 -15.97
CA SER A 991 -30.03 24.54 -15.66
C SER A 991 -29.77 25.59 -14.59
N VAL A 992 -28.89 25.29 -13.65
CA VAL A 992 -28.46 26.16 -12.55
C VAL A 992 -27.09 26.74 -12.90
N LEU A 993 -26.99 28.07 -12.94
CA LEU A 993 -25.76 28.79 -13.29
C LEU A 993 -25.44 29.89 -12.26
N PRO A 994 -24.15 30.18 -12.01
CA PRO A 994 -23.74 31.11 -10.96
C PRO A 994 -23.79 32.59 -11.32
N ASP A 995 -23.59 32.97 -12.59
CA ASP A 995 -23.43 34.36 -13.01
C ASP A 995 -24.24 34.70 -14.27
N LYS A 996 -24.77 35.93 -14.33
CA LYS A 996 -25.62 36.42 -15.43
C LYS A 996 -24.85 36.60 -16.73
N ASN A 997 -23.64 37.14 -16.70
CA ASN A 997 -22.87 37.40 -17.91
C ASN A 997 -22.44 36.07 -18.57
N ARG A 998 -22.04 35.09 -17.75
CA ARG A 998 -21.82 33.71 -18.20
C ARG A 998 -23.07 33.05 -18.78
N THR A 999 -24.21 33.28 -18.14
CA THR A 999 -25.50 32.71 -18.58
C THR A 999 -25.85 33.15 -20.01
N THR A 1000 -25.57 34.39 -20.40
CA THR A 1000 -25.76 34.86 -21.78
C THR A 1000 -24.93 34.04 -22.80
N VAL A 1001 -23.70 33.66 -22.45
CA VAL A 1001 -22.86 32.78 -23.29
C VAL A 1001 -23.44 31.36 -23.34
N PHE A 1002 -23.84 30.81 -22.19
CA PHE A 1002 -24.41 29.48 -22.06
C PHE A 1002 -25.73 29.31 -22.86
N ILE A 1003 -26.67 30.25 -22.70
CA ILE A 1003 -27.93 30.29 -23.45
C ILE A 1003 -27.66 30.24 -24.96
N LYS A 1004 -26.71 31.05 -25.44
CA LYS A 1004 -26.37 31.19 -26.86
C LYS A 1004 -25.71 29.94 -27.43
N GLU A 1005 -24.80 29.29 -26.70
CA GLU A 1005 -24.11 28.08 -27.18
C GLU A 1005 -24.96 26.80 -27.06
N ASN A 1006 -25.68 26.65 -25.95
CA ASN A 1006 -26.47 25.44 -25.69
C ASN A 1006 -27.90 25.52 -26.23
N ASN A 1007 -28.32 26.69 -26.74
CA ASN A 1007 -29.67 26.97 -27.23
C ASN A 1007 -30.74 26.60 -26.18
N ILE A 1008 -30.55 27.16 -24.98
CA ILE A 1008 -31.40 26.94 -23.80
C ILE A 1008 -32.31 28.17 -23.62
N PRO A 1009 -33.64 28.02 -23.59
CA PRO A 1009 -34.55 29.12 -23.28
C PRO A 1009 -34.28 29.73 -21.90
N GLU A 1010 -34.43 31.05 -21.75
CA GLU A 1010 -34.07 31.76 -20.52
C GLU A 1010 -34.94 31.33 -19.32
N GLU A 1011 -36.20 30.96 -19.55
CA GLU A 1011 -37.10 30.42 -18.51
C GLU A 1011 -36.65 29.06 -17.95
N LYS A 1012 -35.71 28.37 -18.62
CA LYS A 1012 -35.02 27.18 -18.11
C LYS A 1012 -33.75 27.49 -17.31
N ILE A 1013 -33.44 28.75 -16.99
CA ILE A 1013 -32.26 29.09 -16.16
C ILE A 1013 -32.67 29.41 -14.71
N ARG A 1014 -31.86 28.96 -13.75
CA ARG A 1014 -31.91 29.37 -12.34
C ARG A 1014 -30.54 29.89 -11.90
N TYR A 1015 -30.53 30.96 -11.12
CA TYR A 1015 -29.30 31.62 -10.67
C TYR A 1015 -28.91 31.17 -9.25
N LEU A 1016 -27.67 30.71 -9.06
CA LEU A 1016 -27.13 30.29 -7.76
C LEU A 1016 -25.61 30.58 -7.67
N PRO A 1017 -25.19 31.72 -7.11
CA PRO A 1017 -23.77 32.08 -6.96
C PRO A 1017 -22.96 31.01 -6.21
N ILE A 1018 -21.70 30.80 -6.60
CA ILE A 1018 -20.85 29.78 -5.97
C ILE A 1018 -20.42 30.26 -4.58
N SER A 1019 -20.94 29.59 -3.54
CA SER A 1019 -20.84 30.05 -2.15
C SER A 1019 -21.16 28.95 -1.13
N THR A 1020 -21.17 29.34 0.13
CA THR A 1020 -21.49 28.56 1.35
C THR A 1020 -22.67 29.22 2.10
N GLY A 1021 -23.39 28.44 2.92
CA GLY A 1021 -24.52 28.84 3.75
C GLY A 1021 -24.14 29.31 5.16
N GLY A 1022 -25.10 29.86 5.89
CA GLY A 1022 -24.90 30.45 7.22
C GLY A 1022 -24.15 31.80 7.22
N GLU A 1023 -24.05 32.39 8.40
CA GLU A 1023 -23.71 33.80 8.61
C GLU A 1023 -22.25 34.19 8.29
N PRO A 1024 -21.99 35.50 8.06
CA PRO A 1024 -20.64 36.05 7.96
C PRO A 1024 -19.80 35.86 9.23
N ILE A 1025 -18.47 35.86 9.07
CA ILE A 1025 -17.51 35.87 10.18
C ILE A 1025 -17.13 37.32 10.48
N TYR A 1026 -17.81 37.91 11.47
CA TYR A 1026 -17.59 39.29 11.89
C TYR A 1026 -16.28 39.49 12.66
N GLU A 1027 -15.88 38.51 13.48
CA GLU A 1027 -14.67 38.56 14.30
C GLU A 1027 -13.40 38.23 13.49
N LYS A 1028 -12.28 38.88 13.81
CA LYS A 1028 -11.00 38.61 13.15
C LYS A 1028 -10.23 37.52 13.90
N GLY A 1029 -9.92 36.41 13.22
CA GLY A 1029 -9.09 35.35 13.79
C GLY A 1029 -7.60 35.73 13.90
N ASN A 1030 -6.80 34.86 14.54
CA ASN A 1030 -5.33 34.97 14.57
C ASN A 1030 -4.59 33.79 13.90
N TYR A 1031 -5.30 32.75 13.42
CA TYR A 1031 -4.74 31.48 12.94
C TYR A 1031 -3.44 31.59 12.12
N PHE A 1032 -3.38 32.44 11.09
CA PHE A 1032 -2.17 32.57 10.27
C PHE A 1032 -1.04 33.34 10.95
N ARG A 1033 -1.35 34.24 11.90
CA ARG A 1033 -0.35 34.92 12.74
C ARG A 1033 0.29 33.93 13.70
N ASP A 1034 -0.53 33.10 14.34
CA ASP A 1034 -0.07 32.06 15.27
C ASP A 1034 0.76 30.98 14.53
N LYS A 1035 0.33 30.59 13.33
CA LYS A 1035 1.00 29.56 12.50
C LYS A 1035 2.38 29.98 11.97
N PHE A 1036 2.58 31.27 11.69
CA PHE A 1036 3.79 31.79 11.03
C PHE A 1036 4.54 32.84 11.88
N SER A 1037 4.17 33.02 13.14
CA SER A 1037 4.73 34.02 14.07
C SER A 1037 4.71 35.46 13.53
N ILE A 1038 3.66 35.84 12.79
CA ILE A 1038 3.56 37.15 12.11
C ILE A 1038 3.21 38.25 13.12
N PRO A 1039 4.07 39.29 13.31
CA PRO A 1039 3.80 40.37 14.26
C PRO A 1039 2.48 41.10 14.01
N ALA A 1040 1.79 41.50 15.09
CA ALA A 1040 0.48 42.13 15.03
C ALA A 1040 0.40 43.39 14.15
N TRP A 1041 1.50 44.15 14.05
CA TRP A 1041 1.59 45.36 13.22
C TRP A 1041 1.63 45.08 11.71
N LYS A 1042 2.07 43.89 11.28
CA LYS A 1042 2.10 43.52 9.86
C LYS A 1042 0.71 43.16 9.36
N LYS A 1043 0.38 43.57 8.14
CA LYS A 1043 -0.87 43.27 7.42
C LYS A 1043 -0.71 42.01 6.58
N ILE A 1044 -1.69 41.11 6.68
CA ILE A 1044 -1.68 39.83 5.96
C ILE A 1044 -2.52 39.94 4.68
N LEU A 1045 -1.91 39.67 3.53
CA LEU A 1045 -2.61 39.45 2.27
C LEU A 1045 -2.69 37.94 2.01
N ILE A 1046 -3.85 37.40 1.63
CA ILE A 1046 -4.02 35.95 1.43
C ILE A 1046 -4.52 35.58 0.04
N TYR A 1047 -3.79 34.66 -0.60
CA TYR A 1047 -4.29 33.88 -1.73
C TYR A 1047 -4.65 32.47 -1.23
N ALA A 1048 -5.92 32.10 -1.25
CA ALA A 1048 -6.39 30.75 -0.93
C ALA A 1048 -6.99 30.08 -2.17
N GLY A 1049 -6.37 29.01 -2.67
CA GLY A 1049 -6.84 28.34 -3.87
C GLY A 1049 -5.80 27.46 -4.55
N ASN A 1050 -6.04 27.14 -5.83
CA ASN A 1050 -5.12 26.33 -6.62
C ASN A 1050 -3.86 27.12 -6.97
N ILE A 1051 -2.67 26.56 -6.72
CA ILE A 1051 -1.39 27.21 -7.03
C ILE A 1051 -1.02 26.88 -8.47
N ALA A 1052 -1.32 27.80 -9.40
CA ALA A 1052 -1.18 27.57 -10.84
C ALA A 1052 -0.90 28.87 -11.62
N SER A 1053 -0.27 28.75 -12.80
CA SER A 1053 0.07 29.91 -13.65
C SER A 1053 -1.17 30.67 -14.15
N TRP A 1054 -2.30 30.01 -14.41
CA TRP A 1054 -3.54 30.69 -14.81
C TRP A 1054 -4.17 31.56 -13.70
N ALA A 1055 -3.82 31.30 -12.43
CA ALA A 1055 -4.18 32.11 -11.27
C ALA A 1055 -3.10 33.16 -10.91
N MET A 1056 -2.18 33.44 -11.84
CA MET A 1056 -1.11 34.43 -11.72
C MET A 1056 -0.25 34.28 -10.45
N CYS A 1057 -0.10 33.05 -9.95
CA CYS A 1057 0.63 32.78 -8.71
C CYS A 1057 2.14 33.09 -8.80
N GLU A 1058 2.70 33.22 -10.01
CA GLU A 1058 4.09 33.61 -10.21
C GLU A 1058 4.26 35.13 -10.06
N GLU A 1059 3.43 35.89 -10.76
CA GLU A 1059 3.34 37.34 -10.66
C GLU A 1059 2.95 37.80 -9.24
N LEU A 1060 2.08 37.06 -8.55
CA LEU A 1060 1.71 37.33 -7.16
C LEU A 1060 2.90 37.18 -6.19
N VAL A 1061 3.74 36.15 -6.37
CA VAL A 1061 4.93 35.95 -5.52
C VAL A 1061 5.99 37.01 -5.80
N GLU A 1062 6.19 37.40 -7.06
CA GLU A 1062 7.12 38.46 -7.45
C GLU A 1062 6.69 39.84 -6.95
N ALA A 1063 5.44 40.25 -7.24
CA ALA A 1063 4.89 41.53 -6.81
C ALA A 1063 4.77 41.59 -5.28
N GLY A 1064 4.38 40.48 -4.64
CA GLY A 1064 4.33 40.35 -3.18
C GLY A 1064 5.70 40.51 -2.51
N SER A 1065 6.76 39.99 -3.15
CA SER A 1065 8.14 40.11 -2.65
C SER A 1065 8.70 41.53 -2.77
N SER A 1066 8.08 42.39 -3.58
CA SER A 1066 8.41 43.82 -3.71
C SER A 1066 7.57 44.71 -2.79
N LEU A 1067 6.69 44.17 -1.94
CA LEU A 1067 5.87 44.98 -1.04
C LEU A 1067 6.67 45.51 0.18
N PRO A 1068 6.35 46.72 0.68
CA PRO A 1068 6.94 47.24 1.91
C PRO A 1068 6.76 46.31 3.12
N GLU A 1069 7.74 46.30 4.03
CA GLU A 1069 7.90 45.34 5.13
C GLU A 1069 6.68 45.19 6.08
N LYS A 1070 5.78 46.18 6.09
CA LYS A 1070 4.46 46.16 6.76
C LYS A 1070 3.47 45.14 6.16
N TYR A 1071 3.74 44.56 5.00
CA TYR A 1071 2.91 43.54 4.36
C TYR A 1071 3.61 42.18 4.33
N VAL A 1072 2.84 41.13 4.59
CA VAL A 1072 3.21 39.73 4.32
C VAL A 1072 2.13 39.08 3.46
N MET A 1073 2.52 38.15 2.59
CA MET A 1073 1.60 37.40 1.75
C MET A 1073 1.57 35.93 2.14
N ILE A 1074 0.39 35.31 2.10
CA ILE A 1074 0.20 33.89 2.37
C ILE A 1074 -0.44 33.22 1.16
N LEU A 1075 0.25 32.23 0.59
CA LEU A 1075 -0.31 31.32 -0.42
C LEU A 1075 -0.75 30.04 0.28
N HIS A 1076 -2.06 29.83 0.38
CA HIS A 1076 -2.68 28.66 0.99
C HIS A 1076 -3.28 27.73 -0.07
N PHE A 1077 -2.89 26.45 -0.01
CA PHE A 1077 -3.30 25.41 -0.96
C PHE A 1077 -4.33 24.45 -0.34
N TRP A 1078 -5.26 23.95 -1.16
CA TRP A 1078 -6.37 23.07 -0.77
C TRP A 1078 -6.06 21.57 -0.83
N ARG A 1079 -4.86 21.18 -1.27
CA ARG A 1079 -4.39 19.78 -1.33
C ARG A 1079 -3.03 19.64 -0.66
N GLU A 1080 -2.74 18.47 -0.12
CA GLU A 1080 -1.41 18.12 0.37
C GLU A 1080 -0.42 17.95 -0.80
N THR A 1081 0.85 18.33 -0.60
CA THR A 1081 1.85 18.43 -1.68
C THR A 1081 2.99 17.44 -1.50
N THR A 1082 3.26 16.63 -2.53
CA THR A 1082 4.51 15.87 -2.61
C THR A 1082 5.70 16.80 -2.88
N ALA A 1083 6.92 16.36 -2.56
CA ALA A 1083 8.15 17.12 -2.81
C ALA A 1083 8.46 17.37 -4.30
N SER A 1084 7.71 16.74 -5.22
CA SER A 1084 7.92 16.73 -6.67
C SER A 1084 7.13 17.78 -7.45
N ASP A 1085 6.37 18.67 -6.80
CA ASP A 1085 5.61 19.72 -7.50
C ASP A 1085 6.55 20.82 -8.03
N ALA A 1086 6.92 20.71 -9.30
CA ALA A 1086 7.91 21.59 -9.95
C ALA A 1086 7.46 23.05 -10.03
N PHE A 1087 6.16 23.33 -10.18
CA PHE A 1087 5.67 24.71 -10.24
C PHE A 1087 5.71 25.36 -8.84
N LEU A 1088 5.28 24.63 -7.81
CA LEU A 1088 5.40 25.10 -6.43
C LEU A 1088 6.85 25.31 -6.01
N ASN A 1089 7.77 24.44 -6.42
CA ASN A 1089 9.21 24.60 -6.13
C ASN A 1089 9.80 25.83 -6.87
N LYS A 1090 9.38 26.11 -8.11
CA LYS A 1090 9.73 27.36 -8.82
C LYS A 1090 9.24 28.61 -8.08
N LEU A 1091 8.01 28.58 -7.55
CA LEU A 1091 7.48 29.71 -6.76
C LEU A 1091 8.27 29.91 -5.46
N LYS A 1092 8.63 28.84 -4.74
CA LYS A 1092 9.45 28.91 -3.53
C LYS A 1092 10.84 29.49 -3.78
N GLN A 1093 11.41 29.29 -4.98
CA GLN A 1093 12.70 29.88 -5.37
C GLN A 1093 12.61 31.38 -5.71
N LYS A 1094 11.43 31.88 -6.12
CA LYS A 1094 11.16 33.30 -6.37
C LYS A 1094 10.66 34.07 -5.14
N ALA A 1095 10.31 33.36 -4.07
CA ALA A 1095 9.70 33.93 -2.87
C ALA A 1095 10.73 34.55 -1.93
N SER A 1096 10.50 35.80 -1.53
CA SER A 1096 11.25 36.46 -0.44
C SER A 1096 10.67 36.15 0.94
N SER A 1097 11.31 36.65 2.01
CA SER A 1097 11.00 36.30 3.41
C SER A 1097 9.65 36.80 3.94
N ASN A 1098 8.93 37.66 3.20
CA ASN A 1098 7.56 38.07 3.56
C ASN A 1098 6.47 37.16 2.93
N ILE A 1099 6.84 36.13 2.17
CA ILE A 1099 5.95 35.18 1.50
C ILE A 1099 5.91 33.86 2.26
N TYR A 1100 4.72 33.44 2.70
CA TYR A 1100 4.49 32.20 3.45
C TYR A 1100 3.63 31.22 2.66
N PHE A 1101 3.95 29.93 2.72
CA PHE A 1101 3.23 28.86 2.02
C PHE A 1101 2.49 27.95 3.01
N SER A 1102 1.15 28.03 3.06
CA SER A 1102 0.31 27.13 3.86
C SER A 1102 -0.17 25.94 3.01
N LEU A 1103 0.68 24.92 2.90
CA LEU A 1103 0.54 23.78 1.99
C LEU A 1103 -0.21 22.56 2.56
N GLN A 1104 -0.75 22.69 3.78
CA GLN A 1104 -1.63 21.70 4.37
C GLN A 1104 -3.08 22.16 4.17
N PRO A 1105 -3.99 21.29 3.69
CA PRO A 1105 -5.42 21.59 3.62
C PRO A 1105 -5.98 21.81 5.04
N LEU A 1106 -7.01 22.65 5.15
CA LEU A 1106 -7.71 22.91 6.41
C LEU A 1106 -9.08 22.21 6.41
N PRO A 1107 -9.54 21.65 7.55
CA PRO A 1107 -10.90 21.18 7.70
C PRO A 1107 -11.91 22.30 7.41
N ARG A 1108 -13.01 21.99 6.73
CA ARG A 1108 -14.04 22.95 6.28
C ARG A 1108 -14.48 23.93 7.38
N ASP A 1109 -14.80 23.40 8.56
CA ASP A 1109 -15.32 24.17 9.71
C ASP A 1109 -14.28 25.12 10.37
N LEU A 1110 -13.00 24.94 10.04
CA LEU A 1110 -11.87 25.80 10.41
C LEU A 1110 -11.47 26.74 9.27
N PHE A 1111 -11.61 26.32 8.01
CA PHE A 1111 -11.07 27.00 6.83
C PHE A 1111 -11.46 28.50 6.78
N ILE A 1112 -12.74 28.84 6.81
CA ILE A 1112 -13.19 30.24 6.71
C ILE A 1112 -12.77 31.06 7.94
N LYS A 1113 -12.74 30.45 9.13
CA LYS A 1113 -12.23 31.08 10.36
C LYS A 1113 -10.73 31.36 10.29
N ALA A 1114 -9.96 30.48 9.64
CA ALA A 1114 -8.55 30.72 9.33
C ALA A 1114 -8.37 31.85 8.31
N ILE A 1115 -9.16 31.87 7.23
CA ILE A 1115 -9.15 32.97 6.25
C ILE A 1115 -9.43 34.32 6.93
N SER A 1116 -10.38 34.40 7.87
CA SER A 1116 -10.69 35.64 8.62
C SER A 1116 -9.56 36.19 9.50
N SER A 1117 -8.40 35.50 9.59
CA SER A 1117 -7.20 36.04 10.24
C SER A 1117 -6.32 36.92 9.34
N ALA A 1118 -6.58 36.93 8.03
CA ALA A 1118 -5.95 37.85 7.08
C ALA A 1118 -6.48 39.28 7.22
N ASP A 1119 -5.88 40.23 6.50
CA ASP A 1119 -6.36 41.61 6.37
C ASP A 1119 -6.99 41.89 4.98
N ALA A 1120 -6.55 41.24 3.90
CA ALA A 1120 -7.23 41.30 2.60
C ALA A 1120 -7.03 40.01 1.77
N GLY A 1121 -8.03 39.68 0.95
CA GLY A 1121 -8.00 38.54 0.02
C GLY A 1121 -7.44 38.91 -1.35
N LEU A 1122 -6.75 37.98 -2.01
CA LEU A 1122 -6.14 38.14 -3.34
C LEU A 1122 -6.79 37.17 -4.33
N MET A 1123 -7.25 37.68 -5.47
CA MET A 1123 -8.03 36.92 -6.45
C MET A 1123 -7.68 37.31 -7.90
N PHE A 1124 -6.47 36.95 -8.33
CA PHE A 1124 -6.04 37.16 -9.71
C PHE A 1124 -6.26 35.92 -10.58
N TYR A 1125 -6.59 36.20 -11.84
CA TYR A 1125 -6.84 35.26 -12.93
C TYR A 1125 -6.32 35.89 -14.23
N ARG A 1126 -5.77 35.07 -15.14
CA ARG A 1126 -5.48 35.52 -16.51
C ARG A 1126 -6.78 35.62 -17.32
N PRO A 1127 -6.95 36.63 -18.20
CA PRO A 1127 -8.05 36.68 -19.16
C PRO A 1127 -7.80 35.67 -20.29
N ILE A 1128 -8.17 34.41 -20.07
CA ILE A 1128 -7.97 33.31 -21.03
C ILE A 1128 -9.15 33.20 -22.01
N ASP A 1129 -10.37 33.35 -21.49
CA ASP A 1129 -11.66 33.19 -22.16
C ASP A 1129 -12.78 33.81 -21.29
N GLU A 1130 -14.03 33.76 -21.75
CA GLU A 1130 -15.19 34.29 -21.03
C GLU A 1130 -15.54 33.50 -19.75
N ASN A 1131 -15.09 32.24 -19.60
CA ASN A 1131 -15.15 31.53 -18.31
C ASN A 1131 -14.31 32.29 -17.27
N PHE A 1132 -13.12 32.77 -17.64
CA PHE A 1132 -12.26 33.55 -16.73
C PHE A 1132 -12.68 35.02 -16.59
N THR A 1133 -13.15 35.72 -17.62
CA THR A 1133 -13.55 37.15 -17.47
C THR A 1133 -14.88 37.32 -16.74
N GLU A 1134 -15.85 36.44 -16.96
CA GLU A 1134 -17.18 36.52 -16.34
C GLU A 1134 -17.26 35.72 -15.02
N ILE A 1135 -16.15 35.66 -14.28
CA ILE A 1135 -15.99 34.83 -13.07
C ILE A 1135 -16.62 35.42 -11.80
N GLY A 1136 -17.17 36.65 -11.83
CA GLY A 1136 -17.68 37.41 -10.67
C GLY A 1136 -18.48 36.59 -9.64
N SER A 1137 -19.74 36.25 -9.94
CA SER A 1137 -20.59 35.43 -9.06
C SER A 1137 -20.19 33.95 -9.02
N SER A 1138 -19.20 33.56 -9.82
CA SER A 1138 -18.70 32.19 -10.00
C SER A 1138 -17.44 31.87 -9.19
N SER A 1139 -16.80 32.85 -8.57
CA SER A 1139 -15.54 32.65 -7.86
C SER A 1139 -15.79 32.24 -6.41
N ASN A 1140 -15.62 30.95 -6.08
CA ASN A 1140 -15.67 30.47 -4.69
C ASN A 1140 -14.68 31.25 -3.79
N LYS A 1141 -13.51 31.66 -4.32
CA LYS A 1141 -12.56 32.51 -3.57
C LYS A 1141 -13.20 33.81 -3.12
N LEU A 1142 -14.00 34.45 -3.99
CA LEU A 1142 -14.63 35.74 -3.69
C LEU A 1142 -15.63 35.57 -2.55
N SER A 1143 -16.59 34.65 -2.67
CA SER A 1143 -17.60 34.41 -1.64
C SER A 1143 -16.99 33.97 -0.29
N ILE A 1144 -15.93 33.14 -0.30
CA ILE A 1144 -15.17 32.78 0.92
C ILE A 1144 -14.53 34.01 1.57
N TYR A 1145 -13.85 34.87 0.81
CA TYR A 1145 -13.22 36.09 1.35
C TYR A 1145 -14.25 37.08 1.89
N LEU A 1146 -15.37 37.28 1.17
CA LEU A 1146 -16.46 38.16 1.59
C LEU A 1146 -17.12 37.67 2.89
N LYS A 1147 -17.37 36.35 3.00
CA LYS A 1147 -17.87 35.74 4.24
C LYS A 1147 -16.89 35.89 5.41
N ALA A 1148 -15.60 35.82 5.14
CA ALA A 1148 -14.54 36.04 6.12
C ALA A 1148 -14.33 37.54 6.48
N GLY A 1149 -15.15 38.45 5.94
CA GLY A 1149 -15.05 39.89 6.19
C GLY A 1149 -13.80 40.53 5.61
N LEU A 1150 -13.20 39.94 4.58
CA LEU A 1150 -12.00 40.46 3.92
C LEU A 1150 -12.38 41.32 2.71
N PRO A 1151 -11.86 42.56 2.62
CA PRO A 1151 -11.73 43.26 1.35
C PRO A 1151 -10.95 42.42 0.34
N VAL A 1152 -11.32 42.45 -0.94
CA VAL A 1152 -10.68 41.65 -2.00
C VAL A 1152 -9.98 42.51 -3.04
N ILE A 1153 -8.79 42.10 -3.45
CA ILE A 1153 -8.05 42.67 -4.59
C ILE A 1153 -8.04 41.64 -5.71
N ALA A 1154 -8.46 42.03 -6.91
CA ALA A 1154 -8.71 41.10 -8.02
C ALA A 1154 -8.29 41.65 -9.39
N SER A 1155 -8.24 40.77 -10.40
CA SER A 1155 -8.12 41.18 -11.81
C SER A 1155 -9.25 42.13 -12.21
N ASP A 1156 -8.94 43.18 -12.99
CA ASP A 1156 -9.94 44.15 -13.48
C ASP A 1156 -10.84 43.56 -14.58
N PHE A 1157 -11.77 42.69 -14.19
CA PHE A 1157 -12.81 42.14 -15.06
C PHE A 1157 -14.18 42.75 -14.72
N LYS A 1158 -15.00 42.98 -15.75
CA LYS A 1158 -16.32 43.63 -15.63
C LYS A 1158 -17.21 42.96 -14.58
N SER A 1159 -17.37 41.64 -14.63
CA SER A 1159 -18.20 40.87 -13.68
C SER A 1159 -17.77 40.99 -12.22
N ILE A 1160 -16.49 41.25 -11.95
CA ILE A 1160 -15.95 41.48 -10.60
C ILE A 1160 -16.18 42.94 -10.20
N LYS A 1161 -15.88 43.87 -11.11
CA LYS A 1161 -16.00 45.31 -10.92
C LYS A 1161 -17.42 45.75 -10.58
N GLU A 1162 -18.43 45.19 -11.25
CA GLU A 1162 -19.85 45.47 -10.97
C GLU A 1162 -20.26 45.11 -9.53
N ILE A 1163 -19.71 44.02 -8.98
CA ILE A 1163 -19.93 43.62 -7.58
C ILE A 1163 -19.16 44.53 -6.63
N PHE A 1164 -17.90 44.85 -6.97
CA PHE A 1164 -17.05 45.75 -6.19
C PHE A 1164 -17.61 47.17 -6.11
N ASP A 1165 -18.09 47.75 -7.20
CA ASP A 1165 -18.71 49.08 -7.19
C ASP A 1165 -20.05 49.11 -6.45
N ARG A 1166 -20.88 48.07 -6.59
CA ARG A 1166 -22.19 47.97 -5.92
C ARG A 1166 -22.09 47.91 -4.40
N TYR A 1167 -21.13 47.15 -3.85
CA TYR A 1167 -21.01 46.91 -2.41
C TYR A 1167 -19.81 47.61 -1.76
N LYS A 1168 -18.85 48.11 -2.55
CA LYS A 1168 -17.52 48.57 -2.10
C LYS A 1168 -16.83 47.56 -1.19
N CYS A 1169 -16.76 46.31 -1.67
CA CYS A 1169 -16.17 45.15 -1.00
C CYS A 1169 -14.75 44.79 -1.46
N GLY A 1170 -14.19 45.53 -2.43
CA GLY A 1170 -12.89 45.24 -3.02
C GLY A 1170 -12.48 46.29 -4.04
N GLU A 1171 -11.28 46.13 -4.60
CA GLU A 1171 -10.74 47.00 -5.65
C GLU A 1171 -10.02 46.17 -6.73
N CYS A 1172 -10.10 46.63 -7.98
CA CYS A 1172 -9.52 45.96 -9.14
C CYS A 1172 -8.08 46.44 -9.40
N ALA A 1173 -7.26 45.57 -10.00
CA ALA A 1173 -5.95 45.90 -10.57
C ALA A 1173 -5.75 45.14 -11.89
N THR A 1174 -5.04 45.73 -12.86
CA THR A 1174 -4.81 45.09 -14.16
C THR A 1174 -3.89 43.86 -14.04
N SER A 1175 -2.96 43.91 -13.08
CA SER A 1175 -2.00 42.86 -12.79
C SER A 1175 -1.61 42.85 -11.29
N PRO A 1176 -1.05 41.74 -10.77
CA PRO A 1176 -0.51 41.69 -9.41
C PRO A 1176 0.56 42.75 -9.13
N TYR A 1177 1.32 43.21 -10.13
CA TYR A 1177 2.35 44.24 -9.94
C TYR A 1177 1.75 45.62 -9.59
N GLU A 1178 0.52 45.90 -10.03
CA GLU A 1178 -0.20 47.15 -9.73
C GLU A 1178 -1.01 47.11 -8.44
N MET A 1179 -1.14 45.93 -7.80
CA MET A 1179 -2.02 45.73 -6.63
C MET A 1179 -1.73 46.68 -5.46
N LYS A 1180 -0.53 47.27 -5.38
CA LYS A 1180 -0.18 48.27 -4.36
C LYS A 1180 -1.18 49.45 -4.32
N GLN A 1181 -1.69 49.89 -5.47
CA GLN A 1181 -2.66 51.00 -5.49
C GLN A 1181 -3.99 50.60 -4.83
N ALA A 1182 -4.50 49.41 -5.17
CA ALA A 1182 -5.69 48.81 -4.54
C ALA A 1182 -5.47 48.55 -3.03
N ILE A 1183 -4.29 48.06 -2.63
CA ILE A 1183 -3.88 47.89 -1.22
C ILE A 1183 -3.99 49.23 -0.47
N ASP A 1184 -3.37 50.29 -0.98
CA ASP A 1184 -3.34 51.59 -0.30
C ASP A 1184 -4.74 52.25 -0.25
N LEU A 1185 -5.58 52.07 -1.29
CA LEU A 1185 -6.99 52.51 -1.30
C LEU A 1185 -7.85 51.76 -0.28
N ILE A 1186 -7.72 50.43 -0.20
CA ILE A 1186 -8.44 49.57 0.75
C ILE A 1186 -8.05 49.93 2.18
N PHE A 1187 -6.76 49.98 2.50
CA PHE A 1187 -6.32 50.26 3.87
C PHE A 1187 -6.59 51.70 4.32
N LYS A 1188 -6.70 52.67 3.39
CA LYS A 1188 -7.15 54.04 3.71
C LYS A 1188 -8.61 54.10 4.18
N ASN A 1189 -9.48 53.17 3.76
CA ASN A 1189 -10.91 53.18 4.08
C ASN A 1189 -11.38 51.82 4.65
N TYR A 1190 -10.51 51.12 5.38
CA TYR A 1190 -10.63 49.68 5.66
C TYR A 1190 -11.99 49.24 6.22
N THR A 1191 -12.54 49.98 7.17
CA THR A 1191 -13.85 49.69 7.79
C THR A 1191 -14.96 49.59 6.75
N LYS A 1192 -15.03 50.56 5.83
CA LYS A 1192 -16.03 50.59 4.75
C LYS A 1192 -15.91 49.39 3.83
N TYR A 1193 -14.68 48.97 3.49
CA TYR A 1193 -14.47 47.79 2.66
C TYR A 1193 -14.80 46.47 3.38
N LYS A 1194 -14.55 46.37 4.70
CA LYS A 1194 -14.97 45.21 5.51
C LYS A 1194 -16.50 45.12 5.62
N GLU A 1195 -17.17 46.24 5.91
CA GLU A 1195 -18.63 46.32 5.96
C GLU A 1195 -19.24 45.99 4.59
N GLY A 1196 -18.68 46.55 3.52
CA GLY A 1196 -19.02 46.22 2.14
C GLY A 1196 -18.85 44.73 1.82
N ALA A 1197 -17.78 44.09 2.32
CA ALA A 1197 -17.53 42.67 2.11
C ALA A 1197 -18.56 41.77 2.83
N LEU A 1198 -18.82 42.03 4.11
CA LEU A 1198 -19.83 41.30 4.90
C LEU A 1198 -21.24 41.50 4.29
N LYS A 1199 -21.54 42.71 3.81
CA LYS A 1199 -22.80 43.02 3.12
C LYS A 1199 -22.90 42.33 1.75
N ALA A 1200 -21.85 42.36 0.93
CA ALA A 1200 -21.83 41.67 -0.36
C ALA A 1200 -22.09 40.16 -0.19
N PHE A 1201 -21.53 39.53 0.84
CA PHE A 1201 -21.85 38.15 1.17
C PHE A 1201 -23.34 37.98 1.52
N SER A 1202 -23.84 38.75 2.49
CA SER A 1202 -25.21 38.63 3.02
C SER A 1202 -26.30 38.97 1.98
N ASP A 1203 -26.03 39.94 1.11
CA ASP A 1203 -26.97 40.39 0.09
C ASP A 1203 -26.97 39.50 -1.15
N HIS A 1204 -25.77 39.14 -1.66
CA HIS A 1204 -25.60 38.48 -2.97
C HIS A 1204 -25.23 37.01 -2.89
N TYR A 1205 -24.30 36.63 -2.00
CA TYR A 1205 -23.68 35.29 -2.03
C TYR A 1205 -24.21 34.28 -1.00
N ASN A 1206 -24.92 34.67 0.06
CA ASN A 1206 -25.41 33.73 1.08
C ASN A 1206 -26.16 32.56 0.41
N PHE A 1207 -25.64 31.33 0.56
CA PHE A 1207 -26.16 30.19 -0.20
C PHE A 1207 -27.60 29.88 0.15
N ASP A 1208 -27.94 29.75 1.44
CA ASP A 1208 -29.27 29.30 1.88
C ASP A 1208 -30.37 30.26 1.43
N LYS A 1209 -30.08 31.57 1.48
CA LYS A 1209 -30.94 32.64 0.95
C LYS A 1209 -31.23 32.44 -0.55
N ASN A 1210 -30.20 32.30 -1.38
CA ASN A 1210 -30.34 32.11 -2.83
C ASN A 1210 -30.96 30.75 -3.19
N PHE A 1211 -30.59 29.70 -2.47
CA PHE A 1211 -31.06 28.33 -2.70
C PHE A 1211 -32.50 28.10 -2.23
N SER A 1212 -33.05 28.92 -1.33
CA SER A 1212 -34.39 28.75 -0.75
C SER A 1212 -35.52 28.55 -1.78
N LEU A 1213 -35.53 29.35 -2.85
CA LEU A 1213 -36.52 29.25 -3.93
C LEU A 1213 -36.29 28.00 -4.80
N LEU A 1214 -35.03 27.71 -5.11
CA LEU A 1214 -34.64 26.54 -5.90
C LEU A 1214 -34.92 25.22 -5.16
N LEU A 1215 -34.70 25.20 -3.84
CA LEU A 1215 -35.06 24.10 -2.94
C LEU A 1215 -36.57 23.85 -2.95
N HIS A 1216 -37.39 24.90 -2.97
CA HIS A 1216 -38.85 24.78 -3.10
C HIS A 1216 -39.26 24.23 -4.48
N GLU A 1217 -38.66 24.71 -5.57
CA GLU A 1217 -38.92 24.20 -6.92
C GLU A 1217 -38.52 22.73 -7.07
N ILE A 1218 -37.33 22.34 -6.60
CA ILE A 1218 -36.88 20.94 -6.53
C ILE A 1218 -37.85 20.10 -5.69
N SER A 1219 -38.34 20.63 -4.56
CA SER A 1219 -39.29 19.93 -3.68
C SER A 1219 -40.66 19.67 -4.32
N ASN A 1220 -41.01 20.39 -5.39
CA ASN A 1220 -42.28 20.27 -6.12
C ASN A 1220 -42.16 19.41 -7.40
N ILE A 1221 -40.95 19.18 -7.91
CA ILE A 1221 -40.70 18.26 -9.04
C ILE A 1221 -40.65 16.80 -8.57
N ILE A 1222 -40.14 16.57 -7.35
CA ILE A 1222 -40.10 15.27 -6.66
C ILE A 1222 -41.43 15.00 -5.94
#